data_AF-A0ABD0W4A0-F1
#
_entry.id   AF-A0ABD0W4A0-F1
#
_cell.length_a   1.000
_cell.length_b   1.000
_cell.length_c   1.000
_cell.angle_alpha   90.00
_cell.angle_beta   90.00
_cell.angle_gamma   90.00
#
_symmetry.space_group_name_H-M   'P 1'
#
loop_
_entity.id
_entity.type
_entity.pdbx_description
1 polymer ?
#
loop_
_entity_poly.entity_id
_entity_poly.type
_entity_poly.pdbx_seq_one_letter_code
_entity_poly.pdbx_strand_id
1 'polypeptide(L)'
;MGKIKEHEMDIYDGKKSKSPKLCGTNYPISISFIVVNEFCERFSYYGMKAVLTLYFMNYLHWDQNLSTAVYHAFSSLCYFTPVLGALIADSWLGKFKTIIYLSVVYVLGHVIKSVGAIPSVGDSNIHIALSMLGLIFIAFGTGGIKPCVAAFGGDQFDEEHANERTKFFSIFYMSINAGSVLSTIITPILRGDVQCFGGDCYALAFGVPAILMVIALVVFISGSGLYKKSPPEGNVLADVCKCIGLAIKNRWNSSKFDPKRKHWLDWADEKYPRRLIHEIKMVLRVLVLYIPLPMFWALFDQQGSRWTLQATRMNMAFGSTFVLKPDQMQMLNALMILLFVPIFDMVVYPLVGKCRINLTPLKKMAAGMIFAALAFGAATLVEVNVTKTVVEPAPAGQCLLQVYNLAESDIKLEIPGTLISEPTKSYEDPPLYKLLQLGGPSKNITTVVTYNGTTYQCVESFTEKKAYSLIVHSSVTGIACQLASDNIIKSKNMEAYLRFINRRSEAVNITVGAVDFYVAADYGISQTKGVERKEYTNVRCRSGSQEFFINLGLLDFGASYTVILEEGTVDIPQKMEDVKANNIHIAWQIPQYVLLTAGEVMFSITGLEFSYSQAPASMKSVLQAGWLLTVAFGNVIVLIVAEGAGLDQWMEFLLFAGLLVAVSILFSIMAYFYTYVDPEELDKLFPDTKVNEDQDDLKKHQMGDYMNLNLTGKSTKM
;
A
#
# COMPACT_ATOMS: atom_id res chain seq x y z
N MET A 1 23.24 -57.20 13.90
CA MET A 1 22.13 -58.18 13.95
C MET A 1 22.05 -58.70 15.38
N GLY A 2 21.08 -58.40 16.23
CA GLY A 2 19.85 -57.61 16.14
C GLY A 2 19.13 -57.86 17.47
N LYS A 3 18.75 -56.79 18.17
CA LYS A 3 17.73 -56.74 19.26
C LYS A 3 17.70 -55.31 19.80
N ILE A 4 16.85 -54.47 19.23
CA ILE A 4 16.52 -53.14 19.72
C ILE A 4 14.99 -53.00 19.69
N LYS A 5 14.43 -52.88 20.89
CA LYS A 5 13.22 -52.14 21.32
C LYS A 5 11.84 -52.69 20.99
N GLU A 6 11.34 -53.52 21.90
CA GLU A 6 9.94 -53.59 22.34
C GLU A 6 9.59 -52.38 23.23
N HIS A 7 9.62 -51.15 22.70
CA HIS A 7 9.27 -49.96 23.48
C HIS A 7 8.33 -48.98 22.76
N GLU A 8 7.44 -49.50 21.93
CA GLU A 8 6.36 -48.73 21.30
C GLU A 8 5.07 -49.56 21.22
N MET A 9 4.49 -49.94 22.36
CA MET A 9 3.13 -50.49 22.36
C MET A 9 2.37 -50.34 23.68
N ASP A 10 2.67 -49.29 24.46
CA ASP A 10 1.98 -48.98 25.73
C ASP A 10 1.43 -47.54 25.73
N ILE A 11 0.52 -47.16 24.82
CA ILE A 11 -0.44 -46.04 25.06
C ILE A 11 -1.73 -46.29 24.27
N TYR A 12 -2.53 -47.26 24.71
CA TYR A 12 -3.96 -47.36 24.37
C TYR A 12 -4.74 -47.67 25.65
N ASP A 13 -4.65 -46.79 26.65
CA ASP A 13 -5.76 -46.61 27.58
C ASP A 13 -5.74 -45.25 28.30
N GLY A 14 -6.93 -44.77 28.66
CA GLY A 14 -7.30 -43.42 29.07
C GLY A 14 -6.31 -42.57 29.87
N LYS A 15 -5.76 -41.53 29.23
CA LYS A 15 -5.61 -40.16 29.76
C LYS A 15 -5.28 -39.21 28.61
N LYS A 16 -6.30 -38.69 27.90
CA LYS A 16 -6.12 -37.47 27.10
C LYS A 16 -5.64 -36.39 28.07
N SER A 17 -4.38 -35.98 27.98
CA SER A 17 -3.84 -34.84 28.70
C SER A 17 -4.68 -33.62 28.36
N LYS A 18 -5.66 -33.29 29.20
CA LYS A 18 -6.50 -32.10 29.02
C LYS A 18 -5.54 -30.91 29.07
N SER A 19 -5.50 -30.14 27.99
CA SER A 19 -4.77 -28.89 27.98
C SER A 19 -5.26 -28.03 29.15
N PRO A 20 -4.36 -27.43 29.93
CA PRO A 20 -4.76 -26.61 31.06
C PRO A 20 -5.58 -25.42 30.54
N LYS A 21 -6.67 -25.10 31.25
CA LYS A 21 -7.66 -24.08 30.86
C LYS A 21 -7.38 -22.76 31.56
N LEU A 22 -7.68 -21.62 30.92
CA LEU A 22 -7.64 -20.31 31.58
C LEU A 22 -8.62 -20.30 32.75
N CYS A 23 -8.17 -19.82 33.91
CA CYS A 23 -8.96 -19.76 35.14
C CYS A 23 -10.31 -19.05 34.88
N GLY A 24 -11.42 -19.73 35.20
CA GLY A 24 -12.79 -19.20 35.00
C GLY A 24 -13.35 -19.33 33.58
N THR A 25 -12.66 -20.00 32.64
CA THR A 25 -13.14 -20.17 31.25
C THR A 25 -12.92 -21.59 30.71
N ASN A 26 -13.58 -21.93 29.60
CA ASN A 26 -13.32 -23.16 28.84
C ASN A 26 -12.13 -23.05 27.87
N TYR A 27 -11.42 -21.92 27.85
CA TYR A 27 -10.35 -21.67 26.89
C TYR A 27 -9.06 -22.45 27.24
N PRO A 28 -8.45 -23.15 26.27
CA PRO A 28 -7.10 -23.67 26.44
C PRO A 28 -6.10 -22.52 26.67
N ILE A 29 -5.18 -22.67 27.64
CA ILE A 29 -4.11 -21.68 27.90
C ILE A 29 -3.22 -21.46 26.66
N SER A 30 -3.12 -22.47 25.79
CA SER A 30 -2.40 -22.37 24.52
C SER A 30 -2.90 -21.23 23.62
N ILE A 31 -4.17 -20.84 23.71
CA ILE A 31 -4.76 -19.79 22.86
C ILE A 31 -4.12 -18.42 23.13
N SER A 32 -3.79 -18.09 24.38
CA SER A 32 -3.18 -16.81 24.71
C SER A 32 -1.85 -16.60 23.98
N PHE A 33 -1.04 -17.66 23.82
CA PHE A 33 0.21 -17.60 23.07
C PHE A 33 -0.02 -17.34 21.58
N ILE A 34 -1.05 -17.94 20.99
CA ILE A 34 -1.40 -17.76 19.58
C ILE A 34 -1.91 -16.35 19.31
N VAL A 35 -2.76 -15.80 20.20
CA VAL A 35 -3.32 -14.45 20.05
C VAL A 35 -2.23 -13.38 20.19
N VAL A 36 -1.30 -13.53 21.13
CA VAL A 36 -0.16 -12.61 21.29
C VAL A 36 0.79 -12.72 20.10
N ASN A 37 1.08 -13.94 19.64
CA ASN A 37 1.86 -14.15 18.41
C ASN A 37 1.22 -13.43 17.22
N GLU A 38 -0.10 -13.57 17.02
CA GLU A 38 -0.82 -12.89 15.94
C GLU A 38 -0.75 -11.37 16.08
N PHE A 39 -0.95 -10.83 17.29
CA PHE A 39 -0.86 -9.39 17.53
C PHE A 39 0.51 -8.83 17.12
N CYS A 40 1.59 -9.47 17.62
CA CYS A 40 2.96 -9.03 17.37
C CYS A 40 3.37 -9.18 15.90
N GLU A 41 2.97 -10.26 15.24
CA GLU A 41 3.22 -10.45 13.80
C GLU A 41 2.47 -9.39 12.97
N ARG A 42 1.19 -9.11 13.29
CA ARG A 42 0.40 -8.12 12.55
C ARG A 42 0.94 -6.72 12.75
N PHE A 43 1.34 -6.38 13.97
CA PHE A 43 2.05 -5.13 14.22
C PHE A 43 3.31 -5.04 13.35
N SER A 44 4.12 -6.11 13.33
CA SER A 44 5.38 -6.12 12.58
C SER A 44 5.16 -5.92 11.07
N TYR A 45 4.20 -6.65 10.50
CA TYR A 45 3.88 -6.60 9.08
C TYR A 45 3.36 -5.22 8.66
N TYR A 46 2.29 -4.72 9.31
CA TYR A 46 1.65 -3.46 8.93
C TYR A 46 2.53 -2.25 9.23
N GLY A 47 3.27 -2.25 10.34
CA GLY A 47 4.19 -1.16 10.70
C GLY A 47 5.33 -1.01 9.69
N MET A 48 5.97 -2.12 9.32
CA MET A 48 7.03 -2.12 8.30
C MET A 48 6.49 -1.73 6.92
N LYS A 49 5.33 -2.29 6.52
CA LYS A 49 4.70 -2.00 5.22
C LYS A 49 4.32 -0.51 5.11
N ALA A 50 3.82 0.11 6.18
CA ALA A 50 3.35 1.50 6.17
C ALA A 50 4.45 2.51 5.79
N VAL A 51 5.66 2.34 6.30
CA VAL A 51 6.79 3.28 6.08
C VAL A 51 7.59 2.97 4.80
N LEU A 52 7.28 1.89 4.09
CA LEU A 52 8.15 1.31 3.06
C LEU A 52 8.31 2.20 1.82
N THR A 53 7.21 2.78 1.32
CA THR A 53 7.25 3.69 0.16
C THR A 53 8.10 4.93 0.46
N LEU A 54 7.95 5.51 1.65
CA LEU A 54 8.76 6.66 2.06
C LEU A 54 10.23 6.28 2.26
N TYR A 55 10.53 5.08 2.76
CA TYR A 55 11.90 4.58 2.83
C TYR A 55 12.56 4.52 1.45
N PHE A 56 11.88 3.97 0.44
CA PHE A 56 12.43 3.89 -0.92
C PHE A 56 12.75 5.28 -1.51
N MET A 57 11.85 6.24 -1.32
CA MET A 57 12.05 7.59 -1.83
C MET A 57 13.09 8.40 -1.05
N ASN A 58 13.05 8.33 0.28
CA ASN A 58 13.80 9.25 1.13
C ASN A 58 15.18 8.71 1.48
N TYR A 59 15.31 7.40 1.61
CA TYR A 59 16.56 6.75 2.04
C TYR A 59 17.29 6.10 0.85
N LEU A 60 16.58 5.40 -0.04
CA LEU A 60 17.20 4.82 -1.25
C LEU A 60 17.23 5.79 -2.45
N HIS A 61 16.59 6.96 -2.32
CA HIS A 61 16.52 8.00 -3.36
C HIS A 61 15.95 7.51 -4.69
N TRP A 62 15.01 6.57 -4.65
CA TRP A 62 14.28 6.11 -5.82
C TRP A 62 13.16 7.07 -6.20
N ASP A 63 12.80 7.10 -7.48
CA ASP A 63 11.64 7.85 -7.95
C ASP A 63 10.32 7.21 -7.48
N GLN A 64 9.22 7.93 -7.71
CA GLN A 64 7.89 7.53 -7.25
C GLN A 64 7.39 6.24 -7.93
N ASN A 65 7.72 6.02 -9.21
CA ASN A 65 7.24 4.87 -9.96
C ASN A 65 7.99 3.62 -9.53
N LEU A 66 9.32 3.67 -9.45
CA LEU A 66 10.12 2.54 -8.95
C LEU A 66 9.76 2.17 -7.51
N SER A 67 9.57 3.18 -6.64
CA SER A 67 9.14 2.96 -5.25
C SER A 67 7.78 2.28 -5.17
N THR A 68 6.84 2.67 -6.03
CA THR A 68 5.50 2.06 -6.12
C THR A 68 5.60 0.63 -6.67
N ALA A 69 6.38 0.40 -7.72
CA ALA A 69 6.57 -0.90 -8.35
C ALA A 69 7.16 -1.92 -7.36
N VAL A 70 8.22 -1.57 -6.63
CA VAL A 70 8.85 -2.47 -5.65
C VAL A 70 7.93 -2.75 -4.45
N TYR A 71 7.18 -1.75 -3.98
CA TYR A 71 6.17 -1.95 -2.93
C TYR A 71 5.12 -2.98 -3.34
N HIS A 72 4.59 -2.88 -4.56
CA HIS A 72 3.60 -3.82 -5.07
C HIS A 72 4.20 -5.18 -5.45
N ALA A 73 5.44 -5.23 -5.92
CA ALA A 73 6.16 -6.50 -6.10
C ALA A 73 6.30 -7.27 -4.78
N PHE A 74 6.68 -6.57 -3.71
CA PHE A 74 6.76 -7.12 -2.37
C PHE A 74 5.38 -7.61 -1.87
N SER A 75 4.34 -6.79 -2.00
CA SER A 75 2.98 -7.15 -1.60
C SER A 75 2.46 -8.36 -2.38
N SER A 76 2.69 -8.39 -3.70
CA SER A 76 2.37 -9.53 -4.57
C SER A 76 3.02 -10.82 -4.07
N LEU A 77 4.33 -10.77 -3.78
CA LEU A 77 5.05 -11.92 -3.25
C LEU A 77 4.49 -12.39 -1.91
N CYS A 78 4.14 -11.48 -0.99
CA CYS A 78 3.52 -11.81 0.31
C CYS A 78 2.17 -12.53 0.21
N TYR A 79 1.42 -12.29 -0.87
CA TYR A 79 0.11 -12.92 -1.10
C TYR A 79 0.17 -14.12 -2.05
N PHE A 80 1.31 -14.33 -2.73
CA PHE A 80 1.59 -15.51 -3.53
C PHE A 80 2.20 -16.65 -2.69
N THR A 81 3.15 -16.35 -1.80
CA THR A 81 3.83 -17.34 -0.94
C THR A 81 2.94 -18.12 0.05
N PRO A 82 1.71 -17.71 0.42
CA PRO A 82 0.77 -18.56 1.16
C PRO A 82 0.50 -19.91 0.51
N VAL A 83 0.48 -19.99 -0.84
CA VAL A 83 0.32 -21.25 -1.56
C VAL A 83 1.47 -22.21 -1.20
N LEU A 84 2.70 -21.70 -1.16
CA LEU A 84 3.88 -22.48 -0.78
C LEU A 84 3.85 -22.88 0.70
N GLY A 85 3.42 -21.97 1.58
CA GLY A 85 3.28 -22.24 3.02
C GLY A 85 2.30 -23.37 3.32
N ALA A 86 1.12 -23.33 2.68
CA ALA A 86 0.12 -24.39 2.79
C ALA A 86 0.65 -25.73 2.28
N LEU A 87 1.28 -25.75 1.10
CA LEU A 87 1.90 -26.96 0.53
C LEU A 87 2.92 -27.59 1.48
N ILE A 88 3.78 -26.79 2.11
CA ILE A 88 4.81 -27.26 3.05
C ILE A 88 4.17 -27.79 4.34
N ALA A 89 3.17 -27.09 4.88
CA ALA A 89 2.46 -27.49 6.09
C ALA A 89 1.70 -28.81 5.91
N ASP A 90 0.95 -28.95 4.83
CA ASP A 90 0.08 -30.10 4.61
C ASP A 90 0.87 -31.32 4.13
N SER A 91 1.88 -31.13 3.27
CA SER A 91 2.59 -32.27 2.65
C SER A 91 3.77 -32.81 3.47
N TRP A 92 4.44 -31.97 4.26
CA TRP A 92 5.79 -32.31 4.76
C TRP A 92 6.00 -32.04 6.25
N LEU A 93 5.87 -30.79 6.69
CA LEU A 93 6.35 -30.38 8.02
C LEU A 93 5.25 -30.40 9.09
N GLY A 94 3.98 -30.29 8.71
CA GLY A 94 2.88 -30.01 9.63
C GLY A 94 2.81 -28.52 10.01
N LYS A 95 1.60 -28.02 10.30
CA LYS A 95 1.33 -26.60 10.61
C LYS A 95 2.30 -26.01 11.65
N PHE A 96 2.51 -26.69 12.77
CA PHE A 96 3.36 -26.20 13.87
C PHE A 96 4.82 -25.95 13.47
N LYS A 97 5.45 -26.90 12.76
CA LYS A 97 6.85 -26.76 12.33
C LYS A 97 6.97 -25.72 11.22
N THR A 98 6.03 -25.70 10.28
CA THR A 98 5.99 -24.68 9.22
C THR A 98 5.94 -23.26 9.79
N ILE A 99 5.09 -23.02 10.81
CA ILE A 99 5.03 -21.72 11.48
C ILE A 99 6.41 -21.35 12.05
N ILE A 100 7.05 -22.24 12.81
CA ILE A 100 8.36 -21.94 13.43
C ILE A 100 9.44 -21.64 12.36
N TYR A 101 9.64 -22.53 11.39
CA TYR A 101 10.71 -22.37 10.41
C TYR A 101 10.54 -21.11 9.56
N LEU A 102 9.31 -20.83 9.13
CA LEU A 102 9.04 -19.62 8.34
C LEU A 102 9.05 -18.35 9.18
N SER A 103 8.67 -18.40 10.46
CA SER A 103 8.85 -17.28 11.38
C SER A 103 10.34 -16.98 11.64
N VAL A 104 11.22 -17.97 11.64
CA VAL A 104 12.69 -17.72 11.71
C VAL A 104 13.17 -16.98 10.46
N VAL A 105 12.76 -17.41 9.26
CA VAL A 105 13.05 -16.69 8.01
C VAL A 105 12.50 -15.26 8.06
N TYR A 106 11.31 -15.09 8.65
CA TYR A 106 10.68 -13.79 8.82
C TYR A 106 11.51 -12.87 9.73
N VAL A 107 11.94 -13.36 10.89
CA VAL A 107 12.83 -12.63 11.82
C VAL A 107 14.12 -12.22 11.11
N LEU A 108 14.76 -13.14 10.37
CA LEU A 108 15.98 -12.83 9.63
C LEU A 108 15.75 -11.72 8.60
N GLY A 109 14.63 -11.76 7.87
CA GLY A 109 14.27 -10.71 6.91
C GLY A 109 14.12 -9.33 7.57
N HIS A 110 13.47 -9.27 8.73
CA HIS A 110 13.33 -8.02 9.49
C HIS A 110 14.66 -7.50 10.04
N VAL A 111 15.53 -8.38 10.57
CA VAL A 111 16.86 -8.01 11.04
C VAL A 111 17.71 -7.46 9.89
N ILE A 112 17.76 -8.17 8.75
CA ILE A 112 18.47 -7.72 7.55
C ILE A 112 17.94 -6.35 7.09
N LYS A 113 16.62 -6.17 7.08
CA LYS A 113 15.99 -4.91 6.65
C LYS A 113 16.32 -3.74 7.59
N SER A 114 16.33 -3.98 8.91
CA SER A 114 16.67 -2.97 9.91
C SER A 114 18.14 -2.59 9.85
N VAL A 115 19.04 -3.58 9.73
CA VAL A 115 20.48 -3.34 9.54
C VAL A 115 20.76 -2.58 8.25
N GLY A 116 20.08 -2.95 7.16
CA GLY A 116 20.20 -2.26 5.87
C GLY A 116 19.77 -0.80 5.87
N ALA A 117 19.00 -0.37 6.89
CA ALA A 117 18.55 1.01 7.07
C ALA A 117 19.46 1.84 8.02
N ILE A 118 20.62 1.31 8.41
CA ILE A 118 21.64 2.03 9.18
C ILE A 118 22.62 2.69 8.19
N PRO A 119 22.76 4.03 8.16
CA PRO A 119 23.59 4.72 7.16
C PRO A 119 25.08 4.34 7.14
N SER A 120 25.62 3.81 8.25
CA SER A 120 27.01 3.39 8.33
C SER A 120 27.29 2.01 7.72
N VAL A 121 26.27 1.28 7.26
CA VAL A 121 26.38 -0.10 6.75
C VAL A 121 26.57 -0.11 5.24
N GLY A 122 27.79 0.19 4.79
CA GLY A 122 28.19 0.05 3.39
C GLY A 122 27.86 1.26 2.51
N ASP A 123 27.85 1.04 1.20
CA ASP A 123 27.49 2.03 0.19
C ASP A 123 26.00 1.90 -0.21
N SER A 124 25.55 2.74 -1.14
CA SER A 124 24.18 2.71 -1.67
C SER A 124 23.80 1.33 -2.22
N ASN A 125 24.72 0.62 -2.87
CA ASN A 125 24.46 -0.72 -3.42
C ASN A 125 24.20 -1.75 -2.32
N ILE A 126 24.96 -1.68 -1.22
CA ILE A 126 24.76 -2.55 -0.06
C ILE A 126 23.40 -2.28 0.60
N HIS A 127 23.00 -1.01 0.76
CA HIS A 127 21.67 -0.66 1.29
C HIS A 127 20.54 -1.22 0.44
N ILE A 128 20.65 -1.12 -0.89
CA ILE A 128 19.68 -1.68 -1.83
C ILE A 128 19.65 -3.21 -1.72
N ALA A 129 20.80 -3.87 -1.74
CA ALA A 129 20.91 -5.33 -1.68
C ALA A 129 20.32 -5.90 -0.38
N LEU A 130 20.70 -5.34 0.78
CA LEU A 130 20.16 -5.73 2.07
C LEU A 130 18.65 -5.46 2.15
N SER A 131 18.19 -4.32 1.62
CA SER A 131 16.76 -4.01 1.60
C SER A 131 15.96 -5.02 0.77
N MET A 132 16.42 -5.39 -0.43
CA MET A 132 15.71 -6.36 -1.27
C MET A 132 15.75 -7.76 -0.69
N LEU A 133 16.90 -8.20 -0.17
CA LEU A 133 17.03 -9.49 0.50
C LEU A 133 16.10 -9.59 1.72
N GLY A 134 16.06 -8.54 2.55
CA GLY A 134 15.17 -8.45 3.70
C GLY A 134 13.69 -8.56 3.32
N LEU A 135 13.25 -7.84 2.28
CA LEU A 135 11.87 -7.90 1.79
C LEU A 135 11.49 -9.27 1.24
N ILE A 136 12.38 -9.95 0.52
CA ILE A 136 12.13 -11.31 0.04
C ILE A 136 11.92 -12.25 1.24
N PHE A 137 12.82 -12.20 2.23
CA PHE A 137 12.72 -13.07 3.41
C PHE A 137 11.45 -12.79 4.21
N ILE A 138 11.09 -11.51 4.37
CA ILE A 138 9.82 -11.11 4.97
C ILE A 138 8.63 -11.69 4.20
N ALA A 139 8.62 -11.59 2.87
CA ALA A 139 7.51 -12.05 2.03
C ALA A 139 7.31 -13.57 2.10
N PHE A 140 8.40 -14.35 2.14
CA PHE A 140 8.34 -15.79 2.37
C PHE A 140 7.89 -16.13 3.80
N GLY A 141 8.38 -15.38 4.78
CA GLY A 141 8.03 -15.52 6.19
C GLY A 141 6.54 -15.29 6.44
N THR A 142 6.07 -14.05 6.23
CA THR A 142 4.65 -13.68 6.48
C THR A 142 3.70 -14.48 5.62
N GLY A 143 3.97 -14.61 4.32
CA GLY A 143 3.03 -15.28 3.43
C GLY A 143 2.92 -16.76 3.75
N GLY A 144 4.02 -17.44 4.05
CA GLY A 144 3.95 -18.87 4.32
C GLY A 144 3.38 -19.23 5.71
N ILE A 145 3.42 -18.34 6.71
CA ILE A 145 2.74 -18.56 8.00
C ILE A 145 1.24 -18.23 7.98
N LYS A 146 0.80 -17.28 7.13
CA LYS A 146 -0.61 -16.83 7.04
C LYS A 146 -1.65 -17.96 6.98
N PRO A 147 -1.54 -18.97 6.10
CA PRO A 147 -2.55 -20.04 6.04
C PRO A 147 -2.47 -21.00 7.23
N CYS A 148 -1.36 -21.02 7.95
CA CYS A 148 -1.09 -21.98 9.01
C CYS A 148 -1.57 -21.51 10.38
N VAL A 149 -1.37 -20.24 10.75
CA VAL A 149 -1.58 -19.75 12.13
C VAL A 149 -3.06 -19.77 12.53
N ALA A 150 -3.95 -19.25 11.68
CA ALA A 150 -5.39 -19.24 11.97
C ALA A 150 -5.97 -20.65 12.06
N ALA A 151 -5.55 -21.54 11.14
CA ALA A 151 -5.95 -22.94 11.16
C ALA A 151 -5.43 -23.66 12.42
N PHE A 152 -4.15 -23.45 12.77
CA PHE A 152 -3.54 -24.04 13.96
C PHE A 152 -4.21 -23.58 15.26
N GLY A 153 -4.64 -22.32 15.33
CA GLY A 153 -5.43 -21.79 16.45
C GLY A 153 -6.80 -22.44 16.58
N GLY A 154 -7.49 -22.64 15.45
CA GLY A 154 -8.76 -23.36 15.40
C GLY A 154 -8.65 -24.82 15.87
N ASP A 155 -7.54 -25.49 15.53
CA ASP A 155 -7.26 -26.89 15.88
C ASP A 155 -7.06 -27.11 17.39
N GLN A 156 -6.89 -26.05 18.19
CA GLN A 156 -6.72 -26.15 19.64
C GLN A 156 -8.02 -26.42 20.41
N PHE A 157 -9.17 -26.23 19.76
CA PHE A 157 -10.48 -26.53 20.34
C PHE A 157 -10.93 -27.93 19.95
N ASP A 158 -11.53 -28.66 20.89
CA ASP A 158 -12.21 -29.92 20.59
C ASP A 158 -13.56 -29.64 19.91
N GLU A 159 -14.08 -30.61 19.13
CA GLU A 159 -15.29 -30.43 18.33
C GLU A 159 -16.53 -30.06 19.16
N GLU A 160 -16.58 -30.51 20.42
CA GLU A 160 -17.65 -30.21 21.39
C GLU A 160 -17.70 -28.73 21.81
N HIS A 161 -16.64 -27.96 21.57
CA HIS A 161 -16.49 -26.56 21.99
C HIS A 161 -16.59 -25.57 20.82
N ALA A 162 -17.58 -25.78 19.94
CA ALA A 162 -17.78 -24.96 18.73
C ALA A 162 -18.06 -23.47 19.05
N ASN A 163 -18.78 -23.18 20.13
CA ASN A 163 -19.10 -21.81 20.54
C ASN A 163 -17.85 -21.04 21.01
N GLU A 164 -16.97 -21.69 21.76
CA GLU A 164 -15.69 -21.12 22.20
C GLU A 164 -14.75 -20.87 21.02
N ARG A 165 -14.75 -21.77 20.03
CA ARG A 165 -13.98 -21.61 18.78
C ARG A 165 -14.45 -20.39 17.98
N THR A 166 -15.75 -20.14 17.88
CA THR A 166 -16.28 -18.93 17.23
C THR A 166 -15.82 -17.65 17.95
N LYS A 167 -15.91 -17.63 19.28
CA LYS A 167 -15.43 -16.51 20.09
C LYS A 167 -13.91 -16.29 19.95
N PHE A 168 -13.12 -17.35 19.80
CA PHE A 168 -11.69 -17.25 19.50
C PHE A 168 -11.43 -16.49 18.20
N PHE A 169 -12.15 -16.82 17.12
CA PHE A 169 -11.98 -16.10 15.85
C PHE A 169 -12.33 -14.62 15.96
N SER A 170 -13.30 -14.23 16.80
CA SER A 170 -13.58 -12.82 17.11
C SER A 170 -12.42 -12.14 17.84
N ILE A 171 -11.82 -12.79 18.84
CA ILE A 171 -10.63 -12.27 19.56
C ILE A 171 -9.44 -12.16 18.61
N PHE A 172 -9.24 -13.17 17.76
CA PHE A 172 -8.19 -13.19 16.74
C PHE A 172 -8.35 -12.02 15.76
N TYR A 173 -9.56 -11.77 15.28
CA TYR A 173 -9.87 -10.64 14.42
C TYR A 173 -9.62 -9.28 15.09
N MET A 174 -10.00 -9.14 16.36
CA MET A 174 -9.71 -7.94 17.15
C MET A 174 -8.20 -7.72 17.32
N SER A 175 -7.43 -8.80 17.54
CA SER A 175 -5.97 -8.76 17.63
C SER A 175 -5.32 -8.26 16.34
N ILE A 176 -5.78 -8.74 15.18
CA ILE A 176 -5.32 -8.28 13.86
C ILE A 176 -5.52 -6.76 13.69
N ASN A 177 -6.73 -6.28 13.93
CA ASN A 177 -7.05 -4.87 13.72
C ASN A 177 -6.33 -3.97 14.74
N ALA A 178 -6.22 -4.39 15.99
CA ALA A 178 -5.46 -3.67 17.00
C ALA A 178 -3.98 -3.55 16.63
N GLY A 179 -3.35 -4.65 16.18
CA GLY A 179 -1.98 -4.64 15.69
C GLY A 179 -1.78 -3.71 14.49
N SER A 180 -2.71 -3.72 13.53
CA SER A 180 -2.69 -2.85 12.35
C SER A 180 -2.80 -1.36 12.71
N VAL A 181 -3.79 -0.97 13.53
CA VAL A 181 -3.98 0.43 13.97
C VAL A 181 -2.76 0.92 14.76
N LEU A 182 -2.30 0.16 15.75
CA LEU A 182 -1.18 0.60 16.59
C LEU A 182 0.12 0.70 15.80
N SER A 183 0.39 -0.24 14.89
CA SER A 183 1.62 -0.23 14.11
C SER A 183 1.66 0.90 13.07
N THR A 184 0.53 1.22 12.44
CA THR A 184 0.39 2.33 11.48
C THR A 184 0.40 3.70 12.16
N ILE A 185 0.19 3.78 13.47
CA ILE A 185 0.40 5.01 14.26
C ILE A 185 1.84 5.11 14.75
N ILE A 186 2.33 4.07 15.44
CA ILE A 186 3.59 4.10 16.19
C ILE A 186 4.80 4.05 15.25
N THR A 187 4.79 3.22 14.21
CA THR A 187 5.97 3.04 13.36
C THR A 187 6.32 4.32 12.58
N PRO A 188 5.35 5.03 11.98
CA PRO A 188 5.60 6.37 11.41
C PRO A 188 6.10 7.42 12.41
N ILE A 189 5.62 7.39 13.67
CA ILE A 189 6.11 8.25 14.75
C ILE A 189 7.58 7.96 15.03
N LEU A 190 7.95 6.69 15.21
CA LEU A 190 9.34 6.29 15.43
C LEU A 190 10.26 6.67 14.27
N ARG A 191 9.75 6.68 13.03
CA ARG A 191 10.51 7.05 11.85
C ARG A 191 10.75 8.57 11.74
N GLY A 192 9.74 9.39 12.03
CA GLY A 192 9.82 10.85 11.79
C GLY A 192 10.07 11.72 13.02
N ASP A 193 9.63 11.32 14.21
CA ASP A 193 9.80 12.12 15.44
C ASP A 193 11.10 11.80 16.19
N VAL A 194 11.70 10.65 15.91
CA VAL A 194 13.00 10.26 16.46
C VAL A 194 14.07 10.51 15.40
N GLN A 195 15.07 11.32 15.77
CA GLN A 195 16.22 11.60 14.92
C GLN A 195 17.34 10.60 15.22
N CYS A 196 17.82 9.90 14.19
CA CYS A 196 18.95 8.98 14.27
C CYS A 196 19.91 9.24 13.12
N PHE A 197 21.22 9.15 13.37
CA PHE A 197 22.25 9.29 12.33
C PHE A 197 22.15 10.57 11.49
N GLY A 198 21.59 11.65 12.05
CA GLY A 198 21.46 12.95 11.38
C GLY A 198 20.17 13.14 10.56
N GLY A 199 19.16 12.26 10.68
CA GLY A 199 17.86 12.42 10.03
C GLY A 199 16.77 11.46 10.55
N ASP A 200 15.74 11.23 9.72
CA ASP A 200 14.65 10.28 10.00
C ASP A 200 15.17 8.88 10.36
N CYS A 201 14.64 8.29 11.43
CA CYS A 201 15.13 7.04 11.99
C CYS A 201 14.47 5.78 11.40
N TYR A 202 14.76 5.48 10.14
CA TYR A 202 14.26 4.25 9.49
C TYR A 202 14.78 2.97 10.15
N ALA A 203 16.02 2.96 10.66
CA ALA A 203 16.59 1.81 11.36
C ALA A 203 15.72 1.37 12.56
N LEU A 204 15.26 2.33 13.37
CA LEU A 204 14.36 2.08 14.51
C LEU A 204 12.96 1.68 14.05
N ALA A 205 12.45 2.36 13.02
CA ALA A 205 11.14 2.06 12.44
C ALA A 205 11.04 0.62 11.89
N PHE A 206 12.13 0.05 11.39
CA PHE A 206 12.20 -1.37 11.02
C PHE A 206 12.65 -2.28 12.17
N GLY A 207 13.41 -1.75 13.13
CA GLY A 207 13.93 -2.49 14.29
C GLY A 207 12.84 -2.87 15.30
N VAL A 208 11.88 -1.98 15.57
CA VAL A 208 10.76 -2.29 16.48
C VAL A 208 9.89 -3.43 15.95
N PRO A 209 9.44 -3.43 14.68
CA PRO A 209 8.87 -4.61 14.03
C PRO A 209 9.73 -5.87 14.17
N ALA A 210 11.05 -5.77 13.96
CA ALA A 210 11.95 -6.92 14.10
C ALA A 210 11.93 -7.52 15.51
N ILE A 211 12.00 -6.68 16.55
CA ILE A 211 11.92 -7.09 17.95
C ILE A 211 10.56 -7.74 18.25
N LEU A 212 9.46 -7.14 17.78
CA LEU A 212 8.13 -7.71 17.98
C LEU A 212 7.96 -9.05 17.25
N MET A 213 8.55 -9.23 16.08
CA MET A 213 8.54 -10.53 15.38
C MET A 213 9.36 -11.59 16.14
N VAL A 214 10.49 -11.21 16.76
CA VAL A 214 11.24 -12.10 17.67
C VAL A 214 10.39 -12.48 18.88
N ILE A 215 9.70 -11.51 19.49
CA ILE A 215 8.79 -11.75 20.61
C ILE A 215 7.66 -12.70 20.18
N ALA A 216 7.05 -12.49 19.01
CA ALA A 216 6.02 -13.37 18.46
C ALA A 216 6.50 -14.82 18.39
N LEU A 217 7.68 -15.05 17.82
CA LEU A 217 8.30 -16.36 17.70
C LEU A 217 8.60 -17.01 19.07
N VAL A 218 9.19 -16.25 20.00
CA VAL A 218 9.53 -16.75 21.34
C VAL A 218 8.25 -17.11 22.11
N VAL A 219 7.22 -16.27 22.05
CA VAL A 219 5.92 -16.53 22.69
C VAL A 219 5.29 -17.78 22.08
N PHE A 220 5.28 -17.91 20.76
CA PHE A 220 4.71 -19.07 20.09
C PHE A 220 5.43 -20.37 20.48
N ILE A 221 6.77 -20.39 20.49
CA ILE A 221 7.58 -21.56 20.91
C ILE A 221 7.36 -21.88 22.39
N SER A 222 7.19 -20.87 23.25
CA SER A 222 6.97 -21.06 24.69
C SER A 222 5.68 -21.83 24.97
N GLY A 223 4.65 -21.70 24.12
CA GLY A 223 3.41 -22.49 24.19
C GLY A 223 3.53 -23.92 23.65
N SER A 224 4.70 -24.35 23.14
CA SER A 224 4.87 -25.62 22.40
C SER A 224 4.49 -26.89 23.17
N GLY A 225 4.62 -26.89 24.50
CA GLY A 225 4.20 -27.99 25.36
C GLY A 225 2.69 -28.10 25.57
N LEU A 226 1.94 -27.05 25.24
CA LEU A 226 0.49 -26.94 25.46
C LEU A 226 -0.35 -27.12 24.19
N TYR A 227 0.29 -27.10 23.01
CA TYR A 227 -0.42 -27.21 21.74
C TYR A 227 -0.83 -28.63 21.39
N LYS A 228 -2.03 -28.76 20.83
CA LYS A 228 -2.46 -29.92 20.06
C LYS A 228 -1.82 -29.85 18.68
N LYS A 229 -0.97 -30.82 18.35
CA LYS A 229 -0.20 -30.89 17.09
C LYS A 229 -0.75 -32.03 16.23
N SER A 230 -1.59 -31.68 15.26
CA SER A 230 -2.10 -32.65 14.29
C SER A 230 -1.02 -33.09 13.30
N PRO A 231 -1.01 -34.36 12.86
CA PRO A 231 -0.11 -34.82 11.80
C PRO A 231 -0.44 -34.12 10.47
N PRO A 232 0.49 -34.09 9.50
CA PRO A 232 0.23 -33.54 8.17
C PRO A 232 -0.90 -34.33 7.48
N GLU A 233 -1.93 -33.62 7.04
CA GLU A 233 -3.02 -34.17 6.23
C GLU A 233 -2.63 -34.00 4.76
N GLY A 234 -2.72 -35.07 3.96
CA GLY A 234 -2.18 -35.14 2.59
C GLY A 234 -2.57 -33.96 1.67
N ASN A 235 -1.83 -33.79 0.59
CA ASN A 235 -1.89 -32.59 -0.24
C ASN A 235 -3.11 -32.54 -1.17
N VAL A 236 -4.22 -32.01 -0.66
CA VAL A 236 -5.46 -31.78 -1.42
C VAL A 236 -5.20 -30.96 -2.69
N LEU A 237 -4.35 -29.92 -2.62
CA LEU A 237 -4.04 -29.09 -3.78
C LEU A 237 -3.33 -29.87 -4.90
N ALA A 238 -2.40 -30.76 -4.55
CA ALA A 238 -1.73 -31.62 -5.52
C ALA A 238 -2.70 -32.62 -6.17
N ASP A 239 -3.65 -33.16 -5.41
CA ASP A 239 -4.65 -34.08 -5.94
C ASP A 239 -5.61 -33.37 -6.89
N VAL A 240 -6.02 -32.13 -6.58
CA VAL A 240 -6.78 -31.26 -7.48
C VAL A 240 -6.01 -31.02 -8.78
N CYS A 241 -4.74 -30.59 -8.71
CA CYS A 241 -3.92 -30.33 -9.89
C CYS A 241 -3.70 -31.58 -10.76
N LYS A 242 -3.42 -32.74 -10.15
CA LYS A 242 -3.22 -34.00 -10.88
C LYS A 242 -4.53 -34.52 -11.50
N CYS A 243 -5.66 -34.36 -10.82
CA CYS A 243 -6.98 -34.71 -11.34
C CYS A 243 -7.34 -33.85 -12.56
N ILE A 244 -7.16 -32.53 -12.47
CA ILE A 244 -7.36 -31.60 -13.60
C ILE A 244 -6.40 -31.93 -14.76
N GLY A 245 -5.12 -32.15 -14.46
CA GLY A 245 -4.13 -32.51 -15.48
C GLY A 245 -4.44 -33.81 -16.21
N LEU A 246 -4.91 -34.83 -15.48
CA LEU A 246 -5.36 -36.09 -16.07
C LEU A 246 -6.60 -35.88 -16.95
N ALA A 247 -7.59 -35.13 -16.47
CA ALA A 247 -8.80 -34.84 -17.24
C ALA A 247 -8.48 -34.11 -18.56
N ILE A 248 -7.56 -33.12 -18.52
CA ILE A 248 -7.13 -32.38 -19.72
C ILE A 248 -6.37 -33.31 -20.67
N LYS A 249 -5.43 -34.12 -20.16
CA LYS A 249 -4.68 -35.09 -20.96
C LYS A 249 -5.59 -36.10 -21.65
N ASN A 250 -6.52 -36.69 -20.91
CA ASN A 250 -7.47 -37.67 -21.43
C ASN A 250 -8.43 -37.03 -22.44
N ARG A 251 -8.87 -35.79 -22.21
CA ARG A 251 -9.68 -35.04 -23.18
C ARG A 251 -8.91 -34.75 -24.47
N TRP A 252 -7.64 -34.34 -24.36
CA TRP A 252 -6.81 -34.06 -25.55
C TRP A 252 -6.51 -35.33 -26.36
N ASN A 253 -6.33 -36.46 -25.67
CA ASN A 253 -6.08 -37.76 -26.30
C ASN A 253 -7.36 -38.50 -26.71
N SER A 254 -8.54 -37.95 -26.43
CA SER A 254 -9.82 -38.59 -26.73
C SER A 254 -10.09 -38.65 -28.24
N SER A 255 -10.60 -39.79 -28.69
CA SER A 255 -10.97 -40.03 -30.09
C SER A 255 -12.43 -39.67 -30.33
N LYS A 256 -12.83 -39.48 -31.61
CA LYS A 256 -14.23 -39.23 -32.00
C LYS A 256 -15.19 -40.37 -31.59
N PHE A 257 -14.66 -41.55 -31.25
CA PHE A 257 -15.42 -42.75 -30.88
C PHE A 257 -15.66 -42.88 -29.37
N ASP A 258 -15.07 -42.02 -28.54
CA ASP A 258 -15.28 -42.07 -27.10
C ASP A 258 -16.66 -41.52 -26.71
N PRO A 259 -17.32 -42.09 -25.67
CA PRO A 259 -18.63 -41.64 -25.22
C PRO A 259 -18.57 -40.18 -24.76
N LYS A 260 -19.49 -39.36 -25.29
CA LYS A 260 -19.60 -37.93 -24.92
C LYS A 260 -19.88 -37.79 -23.41
N ARG A 261 -18.92 -37.23 -22.68
CA ARG A 261 -19.07 -36.87 -21.26
C ARG A 261 -19.81 -35.52 -21.13
N LYS A 262 -20.61 -35.36 -20.07
CA LYS A 262 -21.39 -34.12 -19.81
C LYS A 262 -20.49 -32.94 -19.41
N HIS A 263 -19.43 -33.19 -18.64
CA HIS A 263 -18.46 -32.18 -18.24
C HIS A 263 -17.03 -32.63 -18.60
N TRP A 264 -16.14 -31.68 -18.91
CA TRP A 264 -14.75 -31.99 -19.32
C TRP A 264 -13.90 -32.59 -18.19
N LEU A 265 -14.28 -32.41 -16.93
CA LEU A 265 -13.59 -33.00 -15.78
C LEU A 265 -13.95 -34.48 -15.57
N ASP A 266 -15.02 -34.98 -16.20
CA ASP A 266 -15.45 -36.39 -16.08
C ASP A 266 -14.47 -37.35 -16.77
N TRP A 267 -13.50 -36.83 -17.53
CA TRP A 267 -12.41 -37.61 -18.11
C TRP A 267 -11.40 -38.12 -17.07
N ALA A 268 -11.51 -37.68 -15.80
CA ALA A 268 -10.73 -38.19 -14.68
C ALA A 268 -11.43 -39.34 -13.90
N ASP A 269 -12.67 -39.71 -14.26
CA ASP A 269 -13.50 -40.73 -13.57
C ASP A 269 -12.84 -42.13 -13.57
N GLU A 270 -11.85 -42.36 -14.43
CA GLU A 270 -11.09 -43.61 -14.51
C GLU A 270 -10.12 -43.82 -13.33
N LYS A 271 -9.63 -42.73 -12.72
CA LYS A 271 -8.58 -42.78 -11.69
C LYS A 271 -8.99 -42.12 -10.37
N TYR A 272 -9.90 -41.15 -10.42
CA TYR A 272 -10.28 -40.36 -9.25
C TYR A 272 -11.74 -40.59 -8.86
N PRO A 273 -12.06 -40.59 -7.56
CA PRO A 273 -13.42 -40.81 -7.10
C PRO A 273 -14.36 -39.70 -7.56
N ARG A 274 -15.60 -40.07 -7.88
CA ARG A 274 -16.64 -39.13 -8.35
C ARG A 274 -16.88 -37.97 -7.40
N ARG A 275 -16.79 -38.20 -6.08
CA ARG A 275 -16.91 -37.13 -5.08
C ARG A 275 -15.87 -36.04 -5.30
N LEU A 276 -14.57 -36.41 -5.39
CA LEU A 276 -13.48 -35.47 -5.65
C LEU A 276 -13.70 -34.70 -6.96
N ILE A 277 -14.16 -35.37 -8.02
CA ILE A 277 -14.47 -34.71 -9.30
C ILE A 277 -15.59 -33.67 -9.14
N HIS A 278 -16.63 -33.94 -8.35
CA HIS A 278 -17.70 -32.98 -8.10
C HIS A 278 -17.25 -31.82 -7.20
N GLU A 279 -16.47 -32.11 -6.16
CA GLU A 279 -15.85 -31.08 -5.30
C GLU A 279 -14.97 -30.12 -6.13
N ILE A 280 -14.15 -30.65 -7.05
CA ILE A 280 -13.35 -29.83 -7.97
C ILE A 280 -14.24 -29.00 -8.91
N LYS A 281 -15.35 -29.55 -9.42
CA LYS A 281 -16.29 -28.77 -10.24
C LYS A 281 -16.86 -27.58 -9.46
N MET A 282 -17.21 -27.76 -8.19
CA MET A 282 -17.70 -26.68 -7.33
C MET A 282 -16.63 -25.60 -7.14
N VAL A 283 -15.42 -26.01 -6.77
CA VAL A 283 -14.28 -25.08 -6.59
C VAL A 283 -13.98 -24.31 -7.88
N LEU A 284 -13.94 -24.98 -9.03
CA LEU A 284 -13.68 -24.33 -10.32
C LEU A 284 -14.75 -23.29 -10.67
N ARG A 285 -16.03 -23.52 -10.35
CA ARG A 285 -17.09 -22.52 -10.55
C ARG A 285 -16.83 -21.25 -9.75
N VAL A 286 -16.40 -21.37 -8.50
CA VAL A 286 -16.04 -20.22 -7.65
C VAL A 286 -14.75 -19.55 -8.16
N LEU A 287 -13.73 -20.32 -8.54
CA LEU A 287 -12.49 -19.77 -9.10
C LEU A 287 -12.70 -19.01 -10.41
N VAL A 288 -13.67 -19.39 -11.24
CA VAL A 288 -14.04 -18.59 -12.42
C VAL A 288 -14.57 -17.22 -12.01
N LEU A 289 -15.40 -17.14 -10.95
CA LEU A 289 -15.82 -15.85 -10.41
C LEU A 289 -14.67 -15.01 -9.87
N TYR A 290 -13.52 -15.61 -9.51
CA TYR A 290 -12.36 -14.89 -9.00
C TYR A 290 -11.56 -14.14 -10.06
N ILE A 291 -11.69 -14.48 -11.34
CA ILE A 291 -10.93 -13.87 -12.44
C ILE A 291 -10.98 -12.32 -12.44
N PRO A 292 -12.14 -11.66 -12.24
CA PRO A 292 -12.22 -10.20 -12.16
C PRO A 292 -11.75 -9.56 -10.84
N LEU A 293 -11.64 -10.32 -9.75
CA LEU A 293 -11.35 -9.80 -8.39
C LEU A 293 -10.00 -9.08 -8.24
N PRO A 294 -8.91 -9.46 -8.95
CA PRO A 294 -7.64 -8.75 -8.87
C PRO A 294 -7.74 -7.24 -9.07
N MET A 295 -8.71 -6.78 -9.88
CA MET A 295 -8.88 -5.35 -10.11
C MET A 295 -9.27 -4.58 -8.85
N PHE A 296 -10.12 -5.16 -7.99
CA PHE A 296 -10.45 -4.53 -6.70
C PHE A 296 -9.20 -4.37 -5.83
N TRP A 297 -8.37 -5.41 -5.75
CA TRP A 297 -7.14 -5.39 -4.95
C TRP A 297 -6.09 -4.43 -5.49
N ALA A 298 -6.04 -4.26 -6.82
CA ALA A 298 -5.17 -3.26 -7.45
C ALA A 298 -5.53 -1.83 -7.04
N LEU A 299 -6.80 -1.53 -6.76
CA LEU A 299 -7.19 -0.23 -6.18
C LEU A 299 -6.91 -0.21 -4.67
N PHE A 300 -7.32 -1.27 -3.97
CA PHE A 300 -7.24 -1.34 -2.51
C PHE A 300 -5.82 -1.18 -1.96
N ASP A 301 -4.82 -1.86 -2.54
CA ASP A 301 -3.46 -1.85 -2.01
C ASP A 301 -2.68 -0.54 -2.29
N GLN A 302 -3.22 0.39 -3.09
CA GLN A 302 -2.60 1.69 -3.36
C GLN A 302 -2.62 2.67 -2.17
N GLN A 303 -3.38 2.34 -1.12
CA GLN A 303 -3.42 3.10 0.13
C GLN A 303 -2.03 3.32 0.74
N GLY A 304 -1.14 2.31 0.63
CA GLY A 304 0.21 2.41 1.18
C GLY A 304 1.27 2.99 0.24
N SER A 305 0.95 3.12 -1.06
CA SER A 305 1.85 3.67 -2.08
C SER A 305 1.35 5.04 -2.57
N ARG A 306 0.58 5.09 -3.67
CA ARG A 306 0.14 6.32 -4.33
C ARG A 306 -0.64 7.26 -3.40
N TRP A 307 -1.46 6.75 -2.48
CA TRP A 307 -2.19 7.60 -1.54
C TRP A 307 -1.27 8.21 -0.47
N THR A 308 -0.25 7.48 -0.04
CA THR A 308 0.83 8.04 0.79
C THR A 308 1.56 9.16 0.03
N LEU A 309 1.85 8.98 -1.26
CA LEU A 309 2.50 9.99 -2.12
C LEU A 309 1.62 11.20 -2.44
N GLN A 310 0.30 11.02 -2.45
CA GLN A 310 -0.63 12.14 -2.46
C GLN A 310 -0.54 12.92 -1.13
N ALA A 311 -0.56 12.22 0.00
CA ALA A 311 -0.53 12.82 1.33
C ALA A 311 0.77 13.60 1.63
N THR A 312 1.92 13.21 1.06
CA THR A 312 3.18 13.96 1.22
C THR A 312 3.13 15.36 0.60
N ARG A 313 2.20 15.60 -0.33
CA ARG A 313 1.99 16.89 -1.02
C ARG A 313 0.81 17.68 -0.44
N MET A 314 0.25 17.24 0.68
CA MET A 314 -0.88 17.86 1.36
C MET A 314 -0.46 18.55 2.66
N ASN A 315 -1.30 19.43 3.20
CA ASN A 315 -1.09 20.02 4.51
C ASN A 315 -1.35 18.99 5.62
N MET A 316 -0.31 18.69 6.39
CA MET A 316 -0.30 17.68 7.46
C MET A 316 -0.70 18.24 8.83
N ALA A 317 -0.87 19.56 8.96
CA ALA A 317 -1.09 20.23 10.24
C ALA A 317 -2.56 20.24 10.66
N PHE A 318 -2.86 19.57 11.77
CA PHE A 318 -4.14 19.65 12.48
C PHE A 318 -4.03 20.69 13.59
N GLY A 319 -4.41 21.93 13.27
CA GLY A 319 -4.19 23.08 14.16
C GLY A 319 -2.70 23.46 14.23
N SER A 320 -2.28 24.04 15.35
CA SER A 320 -0.91 24.56 15.52
C SER A 320 0.10 23.56 16.11
N THR A 321 -0.35 22.40 16.60
CA THR A 321 0.49 21.54 17.46
C THR A 321 0.49 20.07 17.07
N PHE A 322 -0.55 19.59 16.36
CA PHE A 322 -0.62 18.19 15.95
C PHE A 322 -0.36 18.05 14.45
N VAL A 323 0.49 17.08 14.10
CA VAL A 323 0.94 16.85 12.72
C VAL A 323 0.74 15.40 12.41
N LEU A 324 -0.10 15.11 11.43
CA LEU A 324 -0.36 13.76 10.99
C LEU A 324 0.57 13.42 9.83
N LYS A 325 1.44 12.43 10.02
CA LYS A 325 2.39 12.01 8.98
C LYS A 325 1.63 11.32 7.83
N PRO A 326 2.11 11.42 6.58
CA PRO A 326 1.40 10.91 5.39
C PRO A 326 1.05 9.42 5.47
N ASP A 327 1.99 8.61 5.93
CA ASP A 327 1.90 7.17 6.10
C ASP A 327 1.07 6.73 7.33
N GLN A 328 0.71 7.65 8.23
CA GLN A 328 -0.26 7.36 9.30
C GLN A 328 -1.70 7.29 8.78
N MET A 329 -1.99 7.83 7.59
CA MET A 329 -3.35 7.80 7.01
C MET A 329 -3.88 6.38 6.79
N GLN A 330 -2.98 5.40 6.63
CA GLN A 330 -3.34 3.99 6.50
C GLN A 330 -4.08 3.44 7.74
N MET A 331 -3.92 4.07 8.92
CA MET A 331 -4.65 3.68 10.14
C MET A 331 -6.17 3.80 9.97
N LEU A 332 -6.62 4.72 9.11
CA LEU A 332 -8.04 4.99 8.90
C LEU A 332 -8.77 3.76 8.40
N ASN A 333 -8.17 2.98 7.50
CA ASN A 333 -8.82 1.77 6.98
C ASN A 333 -9.11 0.77 8.10
N ALA A 334 -8.09 0.41 8.90
CA ALA A 334 -8.26 -0.55 9.99
C ALA A 334 -9.25 -0.05 11.07
N LEU A 335 -9.22 1.25 11.39
CA LEU A 335 -10.16 1.86 12.32
C LEU A 335 -11.60 1.85 11.78
N MET A 336 -11.77 2.19 10.50
CA MET A 336 -13.07 2.25 9.83
C MET A 336 -13.66 0.85 9.65
N ILE A 337 -12.86 -0.20 9.40
CA ILE A 337 -13.37 -1.58 9.34
C ILE A 337 -14.06 -1.96 10.66
N LEU A 338 -13.41 -1.70 11.79
CA LEU A 338 -13.97 -2.00 13.12
C LEU A 338 -15.31 -1.30 13.38
N LEU A 339 -15.50 -0.13 12.77
CA LEU A 339 -16.73 0.65 12.85
C LEU A 339 -17.77 0.19 11.81
N PHE A 340 -17.34 -0.08 10.57
CA PHE A 340 -18.22 -0.30 9.44
C PHE A 340 -18.81 -1.69 9.42
N VAL A 341 -18.08 -2.72 9.82
CA VAL A 341 -18.62 -4.09 9.92
C VAL A 341 -19.93 -4.13 10.72
N PRO A 342 -19.96 -3.67 12.00
CA PRO A 342 -21.22 -3.69 12.76
C PRO A 342 -22.28 -2.73 12.20
N ILE A 343 -21.89 -1.58 11.64
CA ILE A 343 -22.84 -0.64 11.01
C ILE A 343 -23.51 -1.27 9.79
N PHE A 344 -22.75 -1.93 8.93
CA PHE A 344 -23.30 -2.55 7.73
C PHE A 344 -24.23 -3.70 8.08
N ASP A 345 -23.83 -4.57 9.01
CA ASP A 345 -24.63 -5.73 9.41
C ASP A 345 -25.89 -5.36 10.21
N MET A 346 -25.79 -4.43 11.16
CA MET A 346 -26.89 -4.10 12.06
C MET A 346 -27.80 -2.97 11.54
N VAL A 347 -27.28 -2.10 10.67
CA VAL A 347 -28.01 -0.90 10.22
C VAL A 347 -28.22 -0.92 8.71
N VAL A 348 -27.16 -0.95 7.91
CA VAL A 348 -27.27 -0.75 6.45
C VAL A 348 -28.03 -1.88 5.77
N TYR A 349 -27.62 -3.14 5.95
CA TYR A 349 -28.28 -4.27 5.29
C TYR A 349 -29.75 -4.45 5.73
N PRO A 350 -30.10 -4.34 7.03
CA PRO A 350 -31.50 -4.38 7.45
C PRO A 350 -32.34 -3.24 6.86
N LEU A 351 -31.80 -2.02 6.77
CA LEU A 351 -32.51 -0.89 6.16
C LEU A 351 -32.74 -1.10 4.67
N VAL A 352 -31.74 -1.59 3.93
CA VAL A 352 -31.92 -1.94 2.50
C VAL A 352 -32.94 -3.07 2.34
N GLY A 353 -32.95 -4.03 3.25
CA GLY A 353 -33.99 -5.07 3.31
C GLY A 353 -35.40 -4.50 3.49
N LYS A 354 -35.58 -3.45 4.30
CA LYS A 354 -36.87 -2.74 4.42
C LYS A 354 -37.31 -2.07 3.12
N CYS A 355 -36.36 -1.66 2.27
CA CYS A 355 -36.63 -1.14 0.92
C CYS A 355 -36.99 -2.22 -0.11
N ARG A 356 -37.20 -3.49 0.31
CA ARG A 356 -37.50 -4.65 -0.55
C ARG A 356 -36.41 -5.00 -1.58
N ILE A 357 -35.17 -4.55 -1.35
CA ILE A 357 -34.02 -4.90 -2.19
C ILE A 357 -33.32 -6.09 -1.53
N ASN A 358 -33.34 -7.26 -2.18
CA ASN A 358 -32.62 -8.43 -1.70
C ASN A 358 -31.14 -8.37 -2.15
N LEU A 359 -30.26 -8.05 -1.21
CA LEU A 359 -28.81 -7.97 -1.42
C LEU A 359 -28.18 -9.36 -1.25
N THR A 360 -28.09 -10.10 -2.37
CA THR A 360 -27.31 -11.34 -2.41
C THR A 360 -25.80 -11.06 -2.22
N PRO A 361 -24.99 -12.04 -1.77
CA PRO A 361 -23.56 -11.85 -1.58
C PRO A 361 -22.85 -11.29 -2.83
N LEU A 362 -23.18 -11.83 -4.01
CA LEU A 362 -22.61 -11.34 -5.28
C LEU A 362 -23.05 -9.90 -5.62
N LYS A 363 -24.30 -9.51 -5.30
CA LYS A 363 -24.77 -8.12 -5.48
C LYS A 363 -24.03 -7.17 -4.52
N LYS A 364 -23.76 -7.59 -3.29
CA LYS A 364 -22.93 -6.83 -2.33
C LYS A 364 -21.50 -6.65 -2.86
N MET A 365 -20.87 -7.71 -3.36
CA MET A 365 -19.52 -7.62 -3.96
C MET A 365 -19.47 -6.66 -5.15
N ALA A 366 -20.46 -6.72 -6.05
CA ALA A 366 -20.57 -5.78 -7.17
C ALA A 366 -20.69 -4.32 -6.70
N ALA A 367 -21.55 -4.07 -5.72
CA ALA A 367 -21.66 -2.74 -5.11
C ALA A 367 -20.35 -2.30 -4.45
N GLY A 368 -19.63 -3.21 -3.77
CA GLY A 368 -18.32 -2.92 -3.18
C GLY A 368 -17.27 -2.44 -4.20
N MET A 369 -17.27 -3.02 -5.41
CA MET A 369 -16.42 -2.54 -6.51
C MET A 369 -16.81 -1.14 -6.99
N ILE A 370 -18.11 -0.81 -7.01
CA ILE A 370 -18.56 0.55 -7.33
C ILE A 370 -18.08 1.54 -6.27
N PHE A 371 -18.18 1.20 -4.98
CA PHE A 371 -17.67 2.03 -3.88
C PHE A 371 -16.15 2.28 -4.00
N ALA A 372 -15.37 1.25 -4.33
CA ALA A 372 -13.93 1.40 -4.56
C ALA A 372 -13.62 2.26 -5.80
N ALA A 373 -14.41 2.18 -6.87
CA ALA A 373 -14.26 3.06 -8.03
C ALA A 373 -14.58 4.52 -7.68
N LEU A 374 -15.63 4.75 -6.89
CA LEU A 374 -15.97 6.08 -6.36
C LEU A 374 -14.88 6.63 -5.43
N ALA A 375 -14.25 5.78 -4.62
CA ALA A 375 -13.12 6.15 -3.78
C ALA A 375 -11.95 6.71 -4.61
N PHE A 376 -11.66 6.09 -5.75
CA PHE A 376 -10.65 6.60 -6.68
C PHE A 376 -11.09 7.86 -7.42
N GLY A 377 -12.38 8.01 -7.72
CA GLY A 377 -12.93 9.29 -8.19
C GLY A 377 -12.71 10.43 -7.18
N ALA A 378 -12.94 10.17 -5.89
CA ALA A 378 -12.64 11.11 -4.81
C ALA A 378 -11.13 11.39 -4.72
N ALA A 379 -10.29 10.36 -4.82
CA ALA A 379 -8.83 10.52 -4.83
C ALA A 379 -8.35 11.36 -6.02
N THR A 380 -8.93 11.20 -7.21
CA THR A 380 -8.65 12.05 -8.38
C THR A 380 -9.02 13.51 -8.11
N LEU A 381 -10.19 13.77 -7.51
CA LEU A 381 -10.61 15.14 -7.17
C LEU A 381 -9.64 15.81 -6.19
N VAL A 382 -9.16 15.08 -5.20
CA VAL A 382 -8.12 15.57 -4.27
C VAL A 382 -6.81 15.81 -5.02
N GLU A 383 -6.37 14.85 -5.82
CA GLU A 383 -5.11 14.93 -6.57
C GLU A 383 -5.05 16.14 -7.50
N VAL A 384 -6.10 16.38 -8.29
CA VAL A 384 -6.18 17.53 -9.22
C VAL A 384 -6.07 18.87 -8.49
N ASN A 385 -6.52 18.95 -7.23
CA ASN A 385 -6.37 20.17 -6.44
C ASN A 385 -4.99 20.29 -5.78
N VAL A 386 -4.37 19.17 -5.43
CA VAL A 386 -2.99 19.13 -4.92
C VAL A 386 -2.01 19.56 -6.01
N THR A 387 -2.12 18.99 -7.22
CA THR A 387 -1.19 19.24 -8.34
C THR A 387 -1.15 20.71 -8.78
N LYS A 388 -2.24 21.47 -8.63
CA LYS A 388 -2.26 22.94 -8.91
C LYS A 388 -1.21 23.75 -8.16
N THR A 389 -0.72 23.24 -7.02
CA THR A 389 0.26 23.92 -6.17
C THR A 389 1.63 23.24 -6.17
N VAL A 390 1.77 22.12 -6.87
CA VAL A 390 3.00 21.32 -6.87
C VAL A 390 3.80 21.65 -8.12
N VAL A 391 5.09 21.92 -7.93
CA VAL A 391 6.05 22.03 -9.02
C VAL A 391 6.74 20.69 -9.16
N GLU A 392 6.53 20.02 -10.30
CA GLU A 392 7.15 18.73 -10.56
C GLU A 392 8.61 18.89 -11.03
N PRO A 393 9.53 17.98 -10.64
CA PRO A 393 10.90 18.02 -11.12
C PRO A 393 11.00 17.93 -12.65
N ALA A 394 11.96 18.63 -13.24
CA ALA A 394 12.20 18.55 -14.68
C ALA A 394 12.61 17.12 -15.11
N PRO A 395 12.16 16.64 -16.29
CA PRO A 395 12.65 15.40 -16.89
C PRO A 395 14.16 15.42 -17.19
N ALA A 396 14.73 14.25 -17.49
CA ALA A 396 16.10 14.17 -17.99
C ALA A 396 16.27 14.99 -19.29
N GLY A 397 17.41 15.67 -19.44
CA GLY A 397 17.70 16.58 -20.55
C GLY A 397 17.05 17.96 -20.46
N GLN A 398 16.30 18.25 -19.38
CA GLN A 398 15.57 19.50 -19.17
C GLN A 398 15.82 20.08 -17.77
N CYS A 399 15.56 21.38 -17.61
CA CYS A 399 15.51 22.06 -16.31
C CYS A 399 14.31 23.00 -16.23
N LEU A 400 13.93 23.41 -15.02
CA LEU A 400 12.91 24.43 -14.80
C LEU A 400 13.57 25.79 -14.62
N LEU A 401 12.98 26.81 -15.24
CA LEU A 401 13.45 28.18 -15.19
C LEU A 401 12.29 29.13 -14.89
N GLN A 402 12.50 30.03 -13.94
CA GLN A 402 11.72 31.24 -13.73
C GLN A 402 12.64 32.47 -13.77
N VAL A 403 12.08 33.65 -14.02
CA VAL A 403 12.87 34.87 -14.18
C VAL A 403 12.35 35.98 -13.30
N TYR A 404 13.20 36.50 -12.41
CA TYR A 404 12.91 37.69 -11.61
C TYR A 404 13.48 38.92 -12.30
N ASN A 405 12.60 39.88 -12.62
CA ASN A 405 13.02 41.19 -13.08
C ASN A 405 13.11 42.15 -11.90
N LEU A 406 14.32 42.39 -11.41
CA LEU A 406 14.65 43.39 -10.39
C LEU A 406 15.21 44.69 -11.00
N ALA A 407 15.12 44.86 -12.32
CA ALA A 407 15.42 46.14 -12.98
C ALA A 407 14.23 47.10 -12.85
N GLU A 408 14.47 48.40 -12.97
CA GLU A 408 13.45 49.44 -12.76
C GLU A 408 12.37 49.50 -13.86
N SER A 409 12.65 48.91 -15.03
CA SER A 409 11.72 48.84 -16.17
C SER A 409 11.51 47.40 -16.63
N ASP A 410 10.46 47.19 -17.42
CA ASP A 410 10.17 45.92 -18.06
C ASP A 410 11.30 45.47 -18.98
N ILE A 411 11.60 44.16 -18.95
CA ILE A 411 12.64 43.56 -19.79
C ILE A 411 12.01 42.62 -20.82
N LYS A 412 12.63 42.55 -22.00
CA LYS A 412 12.34 41.50 -22.98
C LYS A 412 13.49 40.48 -22.97
N LEU A 413 13.15 39.20 -22.86
CA LEU A 413 14.10 38.10 -22.74
C LEU A 413 14.02 37.17 -23.95
N GLU A 414 15.17 36.86 -24.53
CA GLU A 414 15.29 35.83 -25.57
C GLU A 414 16.23 34.75 -25.05
N ILE A 415 15.64 33.59 -24.68
CA ILE A 415 16.35 32.42 -24.15
C ILE A 415 16.22 31.29 -25.17
N PRO A 416 17.32 30.79 -25.74
CA PRO A 416 17.30 29.67 -26.69
C PRO A 416 16.60 28.45 -26.08
N GLY A 417 15.57 27.96 -26.77
CA GLY A 417 14.84 26.76 -26.34
C GLY A 417 13.67 27.00 -25.38
N THR A 418 13.32 28.26 -25.07
CA THR A 418 12.11 28.61 -24.30
C THR A 418 11.29 29.68 -25.03
N LEU A 419 9.96 29.60 -24.96
CA LEU A 419 9.05 30.64 -25.44
C LEU A 419 8.68 31.58 -24.28
N ILE A 420 9.47 32.63 -24.09
CA ILE A 420 9.09 33.79 -23.27
C ILE A 420 8.75 34.92 -24.26
N SER A 421 7.47 35.06 -24.60
CA SER A 421 7.01 36.00 -25.63
C SER A 421 6.62 37.37 -25.07
N GLU A 422 6.30 37.45 -23.77
CA GLU A 422 5.82 38.68 -23.13
C GLU A 422 6.94 39.39 -22.36
N PRO A 423 6.94 40.74 -22.31
CA PRO A 423 7.84 41.49 -21.45
C PRO A 423 7.66 41.06 -20.00
N THR A 424 8.77 40.78 -19.30
CA THR A 424 8.74 40.46 -17.87
C THR A 424 8.67 41.76 -17.10
N LYS A 425 7.56 41.99 -16.38
CA LYS A 425 7.36 43.26 -15.68
C LYS A 425 8.31 43.43 -14.52
N SER A 426 8.67 44.68 -14.26
CA SER A 426 9.51 45.06 -13.12
C SER A 426 8.84 44.66 -11.79
N TYR A 427 9.57 43.96 -10.94
CA TYR A 427 9.16 43.53 -9.60
C TYR A 427 7.84 42.73 -9.55
N GLU A 428 7.42 42.09 -10.65
CA GLU A 428 6.27 41.19 -10.63
C GLU A 428 6.72 39.78 -10.23
N ASP A 429 5.87 39.08 -9.47
CA ASP A 429 6.09 37.67 -9.15
C ASP A 429 6.05 36.86 -10.46
N PRO A 430 7.09 36.08 -10.80
CA PRO A 430 7.16 35.40 -12.07
C PRO A 430 5.97 34.45 -12.28
N PRO A 431 5.45 34.37 -13.52
CA PRO A 431 4.53 33.29 -13.85
C PRO A 431 5.27 31.96 -13.74
N LEU A 432 4.56 30.92 -13.25
CA LEU A 432 4.98 29.52 -13.08
C LEU A 432 6.24 29.09 -13.87
N TYR A 433 7.10 28.29 -13.24
CA TYR A 433 8.28 27.69 -13.86
C TYR A 433 8.03 27.17 -15.28
N LYS A 434 8.95 27.51 -16.20
CA LYS A 434 8.95 27.04 -17.59
C LYS A 434 10.04 25.99 -17.80
N LEU A 435 9.79 25.03 -18.69
CA LEU A 435 10.78 24.03 -19.07
C LEU A 435 11.77 24.58 -20.08
N LEU A 436 13.06 24.35 -19.82
CA LEU A 436 14.18 24.71 -20.69
C LEU A 436 14.92 23.44 -21.15
N GLN A 437 15.05 23.29 -22.47
CA GLN A 437 15.71 22.14 -23.10
C GLN A 437 17.24 22.30 -23.08
N LEU A 438 17.94 21.36 -22.45
CA LEU A 438 19.41 21.37 -22.38
C LEU A 438 20.04 20.48 -23.45
N GLY A 439 19.41 19.34 -23.78
CA GLY A 439 19.95 18.38 -24.76
C GLY A 439 21.21 17.63 -24.26
N GLY A 440 21.45 17.65 -22.95
CA GLY A 440 22.57 17.02 -22.26
C GLY A 440 22.51 17.27 -20.75
N PRO A 441 23.45 16.71 -19.95
CA PRO A 441 23.42 16.82 -18.49
C PRO A 441 23.64 18.25 -17.97
N SER A 442 24.41 19.05 -18.70
CA SER A 442 24.61 20.47 -18.42
C SER A 442 24.85 21.26 -19.71
N LYS A 443 24.41 22.52 -19.76
CA LYS A 443 24.61 23.40 -20.91
C LYS A 443 24.70 24.86 -20.49
N ASN A 444 25.65 25.57 -21.09
CA ASN A 444 25.72 27.03 -20.96
C ASN A 444 24.76 27.65 -21.97
N ILE A 445 23.89 28.54 -21.49
CA ILE A 445 22.88 29.20 -22.31
C ILE A 445 23.10 30.70 -22.24
N THR A 446 23.24 31.31 -23.41
CA THR A 446 23.31 32.75 -23.57
C THR A 446 21.90 33.32 -23.63
N THR A 447 21.52 34.08 -22.61
CA THR A 447 20.27 34.83 -22.52
C THR A 447 20.50 36.24 -23.03
N VAL A 448 19.68 36.68 -23.98
CA VAL A 448 19.69 38.07 -24.46
C VAL A 448 18.61 38.86 -23.73
N VAL A 449 19.00 39.92 -23.04
CA VAL A 449 18.11 40.80 -22.28
C VAL A 449 18.03 42.15 -22.99
N THR A 450 16.84 42.60 -23.35
CA THR A 450 16.62 43.94 -23.89
C THR A 450 16.01 44.81 -22.81
N TYR A 451 16.70 45.89 -22.44
CA TYR A 451 16.32 46.85 -21.41
C TYR A 451 16.42 48.27 -21.99
N ASN A 452 15.32 49.03 -21.96
CA ASN A 452 15.24 50.39 -22.53
C ASN A 452 15.81 50.50 -23.97
N GLY A 453 15.58 49.48 -24.80
CA GLY A 453 16.06 49.43 -26.20
C GLY A 453 17.51 48.99 -26.40
N THR A 454 18.28 48.79 -25.31
CA THR A 454 19.66 48.28 -25.36
C THR A 454 19.68 46.78 -25.05
N THR A 455 20.50 46.02 -25.78
CA THR A 455 20.63 44.58 -25.59
C THR A 455 21.88 44.23 -24.78
N TYR A 456 21.71 43.31 -23.83
CA TYR A 456 22.74 42.75 -22.97
C TYR A 456 22.74 41.23 -23.12
N GLN A 457 23.89 40.59 -22.90
CA GLN A 457 24.02 39.14 -22.97
C GLN A 457 24.52 38.60 -21.63
N CYS A 458 23.81 37.60 -21.12
CA CYS A 458 24.15 36.88 -19.91
C CYS A 458 24.42 35.41 -20.26
N VAL A 459 25.51 34.83 -19.78
CA VAL A 459 25.83 33.42 -20.02
C VAL A 459 25.79 32.68 -18.70
N GLU A 460 24.85 31.73 -18.58
CA GLU A 460 24.62 30.98 -17.35
C GLU A 460 24.67 29.47 -17.61
N SER A 461 25.11 28.71 -16.60
CA SER A 461 25.26 27.25 -16.69
C SER A 461 24.10 26.52 -16.04
N PHE A 462 23.36 25.75 -16.82
CA PHE A 462 22.20 24.99 -16.37
C PHE A 462 22.53 23.51 -16.29
N THR A 463 22.01 22.83 -15.27
CA THR A 463 22.09 21.37 -15.11
C THR A 463 20.70 20.76 -15.20
N GLU A 464 20.58 19.57 -15.79
CA GLU A 464 19.29 18.87 -15.89
C GLU A 464 18.68 18.54 -14.52
N LYS A 465 17.36 18.30 -14.48
CA LYS A 465 16.59 17.91 -13.29
C LYS A 465 16.63 18.92 -12.12
N LYS A 466 17.09 20.14 -12.37
CA LYS A 466 17.10 21.24 -11.40
C LYS A 466 16.11 22.34 -11.77
N ALA A 467 15.75 23.13 -10.77
CA ALA A 467 14.98 24.35 -10.93
C ALA A 467 15.87 25.55 -10.63
N TYR A 468 15.70 26.60 -11.42
CA TYR A 468 16.51 27.80 -11.34
C TYR A 468 15.66 29.07 -11.42
N SER A 469 16.13 30.07 -10.69
CA SER A 469 15.71 31.45 -10.77
C SER A 469 16.80 32.27 -11.45
N LEU A 470 16.53 32.81 -12.63
CA LEU A 470 17.39 33.80 -13.26
C LEU A 470 16.99 35.17 -12.74
N ILE A 471 17.88 35.80 -11.99
CA ILE A 471 17.66 37.13 -11.41
C ILE A 471 18.32 38.15 -12.32
N VAL A 472 17.52 39.04 -12.88
CA VAL A 472 17.98 40.12 -13.75
C VAL A 472 17.90 41.42 -12.96
N HIS A 473 19.00 42.14 -12.84
CA HIS A 473 19.06 43.37 -12.06
C HIS A 473 19.90 44.45 -12.73
N SER A 474 19.69 45.70 -12.30
CA SER A 474 20.48 46.83 -12.76
C SER A 474 21.89 46.81 -12.18
N SER A 475 22.87 47.17 -13.00
CA SER A 475 24.29 47.25 -12.67
C SER A 475 24.91 48.53 -13.25
N VAL A 476 26.11 48.90 -12.80
CA VAL A 476 26.86 50.07 -13.27
C VAL A 476 27.07 50.03 -14.80
N THR A 477 27.19 48.83 -15.38
CA THR A 477 27.35 48.61 -16.82
C THR A 477 26.04 48.42 -17.59
N GLY A 478 24.89 48.62 -16.94
CA GLY A 478 23.55 48.43 -17.50
C GLY A 478 22.77 47.32 -16.79
N ILE A 479 22.79 46.11 -17.34
CA ILE A 479 22.10 44.93 -16.78
C ILE A 479 23.09 43.82 -16.47
N ALA A 480 22.88 43.14 -15.35
CA ALA A 480 23.55 41.91 -14.98
C ALA A 480 22.51 40.81 -14.69
N CYS A 481 22.95 39.56 -14.86
CA CYS A 481 22.16 38.39 -14.50
C CYS A 481 22.90 37.56 -13.47
N GLN A 482 22.14 36.90 -12.60
CA GLN A 482 22.65 35.95 -11.64
C GLN A 482 21.72 34.74 -11.58
N LEU A 483 22.30 33.54 -11.64
CA LEU A 483 21.55 32.30 -11.53
C LEU A 483 21.52 31.79 -10.09
N ALA A 484 20.33 31.49 -9.57
CA ALA A 484 20.14 30.83 -8.29
C ALA A 484 19.44 29.48 -8.47
N SER A 485 19.90 28.45 -7.76
CA SER A 485 19.23 27.14 -7.72
C SER A 485 18.07 27.20 -6.74
N ASP A 486 16.91 26.70 -7.15
CA ASP A 486 15.70 26.69 -6.33
C ASP A 486 15.44 25.32 -5.73
N ASN A 487 14.82 25.33 -4.54
CA ASN A 487 14.30 24.12 -3.92
C ASN A 487 12.79 24.04 -4.15
N ILE A 488 12.41 23.32 -5.21
CA ILE A 488 10.99 23.11 -5.56
C ILE A 488 10.34 21.96 -4.80
N ILE A 489 11.14 21.15 -4.10
CA ILE A 489 10.64 20.02 -3.31
C ILE A 489 10.13 20.58 -2.00
N LYS A 490 8.81 20.59 -1.86
CA LYS A 490 8.14 21.05 -0.63
C LYS A 490 8.69 20.33 0.60
N SER A 491 8.91 21.09 1.67
CA SER A 491 9.45 20.52 2.92
C SER A 491 8.53 19.42 3.45
N LYS A 492 9.13 18.40 4.06
CA LYS A 492 8.43 17.31 4.74
C LYS A 492 8.23 17.59 6.23
N ASN A 493 8.98 18.55 6.78
CA ASN A 493 9.06 18.84 8.21
C ASN A 493 8.29 20.11 8.61
N MET A 494 7.24 20.44 7.87
CA MET A 494 6.45 21.66 8.09
C MET A 494 7.17 23.00 7.82
N GLU A 495 8.35 22.98 7.21
CA GLU A 495 9.12 24.20 6.98
C GLU A 495 8.64 24.94 5.72
N ALA A 496 8.78 26.26 5.76
CA ALA A 496 8.81 27.10 4.57
C ALA A 496 10.28 27.29 4.17
N TYR A 497 10.58 27.26 2.86
CA TYR A 497 11.90 27.65 2.38
C TYR A 497 11.95 29.16 2.18
N LEU A 498 13.07 29.75 2.58
CA LEU A 498 13.26 31.19 2.53
C LEU A 498 14.62 31.52 1.92
N ARG A 499 14.63 32.48 1.00
CA ARG A 499 15.81 33.07 0.38
C ARG A 499 15.69 34.59 0.40
N PHE A 500 16.80 35.27 0.58
CA PHE A 500 16.87 36.73 0.54
C PHE A 500 17.75 37.22 -0.61
N ILE A 501 17.35 38.34 -1.21
CA ILE A 501 18.14 39.11 -2.17
C ILE A 501 18.33 40.52 -1.59
N ASN A 502 19.57 41.00 -1.52
CA ASN A 502 19.90 42.26 -0.88
C ASN A 502 20.25 43.35 -1.90
N ARG A 503 19.36 44.33 -2.10
CA ARG A 503 19.61 45.48 -3.00
C ARG A 503 20.45 46.59 -2.34
N ARG A 504 20.72 46.50 -1.03
CA ARG A 504 21.46 47.53 -0.29
C ARG A 504 22.96 47.47 -0.60
N SER A 505 23.58 48.63 -0.43
CA SER A 505 25.04 48.82 -0.57
C SER A 505 25.88 48.15 0.52
N GLU A 506 25.26 47.72 1.62
CA GLU A 506 25.90 47.00 2.73
C GLU A 506 25.34 45.58 2.87
N ALA A 507 26.16 44.65 3.37
CA ALA A 507 25.74 43.29 3.67
C ALA A 507 24.81 43.24 4.89
N VAL A 508 23.82 42.32 4.85
CA VAL A 508 22.78 42.21 5.88
C VAL A 508 22.79 40.81 6.51
N ASN A 509 22.78 40.78 7.84
CA ASN A 509 22.51 39.59 8.64
C ASN A 509 21.07 39.58 9.10
N ILE A 510 20.34 38.49 8.88
CA ILE A 510 18.91 38.36 9.16
C ILE A 510 18.68 37.14 10.03
N THR A 511 17.95 37.30 11.13
CA THR A 511 17.62 36.20 12.04
C THR A 511 16.11 35.92 12.00
N VAL A 512 15.72 34.82 11.37
CA VAL A 512 14.33 34.37 11.23
C VAL A 512 14.10 33.18 12.16
N GLY A 513 13.49 33.42 13.32
CA GLY A 513 13.32 32.38 14.33
C GLY A 513 14.67 31.91 14.88
N ALA A 514 15.01 30.64 14.66
CA ALA A 514 16.29 30.04 15.05
C ALA A 514 17.33 30.01 13.91
N VAL A 515 17.02 30.58 12.75
CA VAL A 515 17.82 30.47 11.53
C VAL A 515 18.40 31.83 11.14
N ASP A 516 19.72 31.86 10.99
CA ASP A 516 20.45 33.05 10.53
C ASP A 516 20.76 32.99 9.02
N PHE A 517 20.62 34.13 8.35
CA PHE A 517 20.96 34.34 6.96
C PHE A 517 22.01 35.45 6.86
N TYR A 518 23.04 35.20 6.06
CA TYR A 518 23.99 36.22 5.61
C TYR A 518 23.71 36.52 4.14
N VAL A 519 23.59 37.80 3.81
CA VAL A 519 23.33 38.26 2.45
C VAL A 519 24.33 39.35 2.11
N ALA A 520 25.16 39.12 1.09
CA ALA A 520 26.14 40.10 0.63
C ALA A 520 25.45 41.38 0.10
N ALA A 521 26.20 42.48 0.03
CA ALA A 521 25.74 43.72 -0.62
C ALA A 521 25.50 43.53 -2.12
N ASP A 522 24.91 44.55 -2.76
CA ASP A 522 24.86 44.72 -4.22
C ASP A 522 24.24 43.53 -4.97
N TYR A 523 22.98 43.22 -4.65
CA TYR A 523 22.19 42.10 -5.17
C TYR A 523 22.68 40.70 -4.75
N GLY A 524 23.46 40.63 -3.66
CA GLY A 524 23.83 39.35 -3.06
C GLY A 524 22.62 38.46 -2.75
N ILE A 525 22.78 37.15 -2.99
CA ILE A 525 21.73 36.14 -2.79
C ILE A 525 22.12 35.23 -1.63
N SER A 526 21.20 35.01 -0.69
CA SER A 526 21.41 34.08 0.42
C SER A 526 21.29 32.63 -0.03
N GLN A 527 21.84 31.71 0.77
CA GLN A 527 21.41 30.31 0.66
C GLN A 527 19.94 30.18 1.06
N THR A 528 19.22 29.31 0.36
CA THR A 528 17.85 28.92 0.74
C THR A 528 17.90 28.03 1.98
N LYS A 529 17.17 28.39 3.03
CA LYS A 529 17.07 27.59 4.26
C LYS A 529 15.61 27.39 4.66
N GLY A 530 15.33 26.28 5.33
CA GLY A 530 14.01 26.00 5.92
C GLY A 530 13.82 26.81 7.21
N VAL A 531 12.62 27.35 7.40
CA VAL A 531 12.18 28.03 8.61
C VAL A 531 10.83 27.47 9.06
N GLU A 532 10.59 27.45 10.37
CA GLU A 532 9.34 26.93 10.92
C GLU A 532 8.13 27.74 10.44
N ARG A 533 6.98 27.06 10.28
CA ARG A 533 5.72 27.73 9.97
C ARG A 533 5.30 28.63 11.13
N LYS A 534 5.44 29.94 10.94
CA LYS A 534 5.03 30.95 11.91
C LYS A 534 4.72 32.27 11.21
N GLU A 535 3.97 33.11 11.89
CA GLU A 535 3.85 34.52 11.52
C GLU A 535 5.05 35.30 12.08
N TYR A 536 5.82 35.91 11.18
CA TYR A 536 7.06 36.60 11.46
C TYR A 536 6.88 38.11 11.23
N THR A 537 6.37 38.81 12.24
CA THR A 537 6.08 40.25 12.14
C THR A 537 7.24 41.17 12.49
N ASN A 538 8.26 40.66 13.18
CA ASN A 538 9.36 41.46 13.73
C ASN A 538 10.71 40.71 13.60
N VAL A 539 11.14 40.47 12.35
CA VAL A 539 12.39 39.78 12.04
C VAL A 539 13.56 40.75 12.15
N ARG A 540 14.58 40.38 12.93
CA ARG A 540 15.76 41.22 13.16
C ARG A 540 16.69 41.19 11.95
N CYS A 541 17.08 42.37 11.47
CA CYS A 541 18.07 42.58 10.42
C CYS A 541 19.19 43.52 10.90
N ARG A 542 20.44 43.21 10.57
CA ARG A 542 21.61 44.03 10.91
C ARG A 542 22.45 44.32 9.68
N SER A 543 22.62 45.60 9.36
CA SER A 543 23.49 46.12 8.30
C SER A 543 24.56 47.00 8.94
N GLY A 544 25.81 46.54 8.95
CA GLY A 544 26.90 47.23 9.65
C GLY A 544 26.57 47.50 11.13
N SER A 545 26.37 48.79 11.48
CA SER A 545 26.02 49.25 12.82
C SER A 545 24.52 49.51 13.04
N GLN A 546 23.72 49.51 11.97
CA GLN A 546 22.28 49.74 12.04
C GLN A 546 21.52 48.42 12.21
N GLU A 547 20.54 48.44 13.12
CA GLU A 547 19.57 47.36 13.32
C GLU A 547 18.19 47.86 12.89
N PHE A 548 17.47 47.06 12.12
CA PHE A 548 16.10 47.32 11.68
C PHE A 548 15.30 46.03 11.69
N PHE A 549 13.98 46.13 11.59
CA PHE A 549 13.08 44.99 11.67
C PHE A 549 12.18 44.89 10.45
N ILE A 550 11.94 43.68 9.95
CA ILE A 550 11.07 43.46 8.79
C ILE A 550 9.90 42.56 9.14
N ASN A 551 8.76 42.79 8.50
CA ASN A 551 7.58 41.94 8.59
C ASN A 551 7.51 41.00 7.38
N LEU A 552 7.75 39.70 7.59
CA LEU A 552 7.62 38.66 6.55
C LEU A 552 6.20 38.09 6.47
N GLY A 553 5.33 38.39 7.43
CA GLY A 553 4.00 37.82 7.57
C GLY A 553 4.04 36.32 7.86
N LEU A 554 2.99 35.60 7.46
CA LEU A 554 2.95 34.14 7.55
C LEU A 554 3.90 33.53 6.51
N LEU A 555 4.80 32.68 6.97
CA LEU A 555 5.55 31.75 6.15
C LEU A 555 4.88 30.38 6.26
N ASP A 556 4.20 29.97 5.20
CA ASP A 556 3.30 28.82 5.25
C ASP A 556 3.98 27.52 4.81
N PHE A 557 3.38 26.39 5.18
CA PHE A 557 3.99 25.08 5.03
C PHE A 557 4.26 24.70 3.57
N GLY A 558 5.49 24.30 3.27
CA GLY A 558 5.88 23.74 1.98
C GLY A 558 5.97 24.80 0.88
N ALA A 559 5.79 26.08 1.22
CA ALA A 559 6.04 27.19 0.34
C ALA A 559 7.54 27.47 0.24
N SER A 560 7.96 28.08 -0.86
CA SER A 560 9.28 28.69 -1.02
C SER A 560 9.08 30.17 -1.31
N TYR A 561 9.80 31.02 -0.58
CA TYR A 561 9.71 32.47 -0.71
C TYR A 561 11.06 33.08 -1.03
N THR A 562 11.07 34.03 -1.97
CA THR A 562 12.17 34.95 -2.20
C THR A 562 11.80 36.34 -1.68
N VAL A 563 12.58 36.86 -0.74
CA VAL A 563 12.37 38.17 -0.13
C VAL A 563 13.44 39.15 -0.60
N ILE A 564 13.01 40.27 -1.16
CA ILE A 564 13.90 41.32 -1.66
C ILE A 564 14.00 42.41 -0.60
N LEU A 565 15.23 42.71 -0.17
CA LEU A 565 15.52 43.79 0.76
C LEU A 565 15.83 45.06 -0.02
N GLU A 566 15.02 46.10 0.20
CA GLU A 566 15.20 47.41 -0.44
C GLU A 566 15.78 48.46 0.51
N GLU A 567 16.27 49.54 -0.09
CA GLU A 567 16.81 50.71 0.60
C GLU A 567 15.64 51.66 0.93
N GLY A 568 15.44 51.97 2.22
CA GLY A 568 14.45 52.96 2.69
C GLY A 568 13.07 52.43 3.14
N THR A 569 12.65 51.21 2.76
CA THR A 569 11.44 50.57 3.33
C THR A 569 11.80 49.86 4.63
N VAL A 570 11.47 50.51 5.75
CA VAL A 570 11.87 50.01 7.07
C VAL A 570 11.00 48.84 7.55
N ASP A 571 9.78 48.63 7.04
CA ASP A 571 8.85 47.67 7.68
C ASP A 571 8.37 46.49 6.81
N ILE A 572 8.23 46.63 5.49
CA ILE A 572 7.60 45.59 4.64
C ILE A 572 8.47 45.32 3.41
N PRO A 573 9.27 44.24 3.41
CA PRO A 573 10.05 43.85 2.24
C PRO A 573 9.13 43.26 1.17
N GLN A 574 9.58 43.32 -0.09
CA GLN A 574 8.87 42.66 -1.17
C GLN A 574 9.07 41.14 -1.05
N LYS A 575 7.98 40.40 -0.88
CA LYS A 575 7.97 38.94 -0.76
C LYS A 575 7.32 38.31 -1.99
N MET A 576 8.06 37.45 -2.69
CA MET A 576 7.62 36.66 -3.83
C MET A 576 7.40 35.19 -3.42
N GLU A 577 6.45 34.49 -4.05
CA GLU A 577 6.09 33.11 -3.73
C GLU A 577 6.54 32.17 -4.87
N ASP A 578 7.78 31.71 -4.79
CA ASP A 578 8.42 30.83 -5.77
C ASP A 578 7.68 29.49 -5.90
N VAL A 579 7.25 28.94 -4.75
CA VAL A 579 6.49 27.69 -4.68
C VAL A 579 5.32 27.89 -3.73
N LYS A 580 4.12 27.56 -4.20
CA LYS A 580 2.90 27.74 -3.42
C LYS A 580 2.84 26.84 -2.19
N ALA A 581 2.30 27.37 -1.11
CA ALA A 581 2.02 26.61 0.10
C ALA A 581 1.17 25.34 -0.16
N ASN A 582 1.34 24.33 0.69
CA ASN A 582 0.47 23.16 0.72
C ASN A 582 -0.90 23.58 1.29
N ASN A 583 -1.86 23.91 0.41
CA ASN A 583 -3.16 24.43 0.84
C ASN A 583 -4.22 23.35 1.06
N ILE A 584 -4.06 22.17 0.45
CA ILE A 584 -5.06 21.09 0.57
C ILE A 584 -4.77 20.27 1.83
N HIS A 585 -5.66 20.34 2.82
CA HIS A 585 -5.54 19.61 4.07
C HIS A 585 -5.65 18.08 3.90
N ILE A 586 -4.78 17.33 4.57
CA ILE A 586 -4.69 15.85 4.49
C ILE A 586 -6.01 15.15 4.82
N ALA A 587 -6.86 15.74 5.66
CA ALA A 587 -8.20 15.26 5.97
C ALA A 587 -9.12 15.10 4.74
N TRP A 588 -8.81 15.76 3.61
CA TRP A 588 -9.52 15.54 2.35
C TRP A 588 -9.34 14.12 1.78
N GLN A 589 -8.42 13.31 2.31
CA GLN A 589 -8.37 11.88 2.01
C GLN A 589 -9.38 11.05 2.82
N ILE A 590 -10.02 11.59 3.87
CA ILE A 590 -11.00 10.81 4.66
C ILE A 590 -12.15 10.28 3.79
N PRO A 591 -12.76 11.05 2.87
CA PRO A 591 -13.84 10.54 2.00
C PRO A 591 -13.43 9.35 1.14
N GLN A 592 -12.23 9.35 0.54
CA GLN A 592 -11.75 8.21 -0.26
C GLN A 592 -11.49 6.98 0.62
N TYR A 593 -10.96 7.13 1.84
CA TYR A 593 -10.83 6.01 2.79
C TYR A 593 -12.21 5.46 3.20
N VAL A 594 -13.17 6.33 3.52
CA VAL A 594 -14.55 5.91 3.86
C VAL A 594 -15.18 5.10 2.73
N LEU A 595 -15.09 5.59 1.48
CA LEU A 595 -15.65 4.87 0.33
C LEU A 595 -14.94 3.54 0.09
N LEU A 596 -13.60 3.52 0.20
CA LEU A 596 -12.82 2.31 -0.02
C LEU A 596 -13.08 1.25 1.06
N THR A 597 -13.14 1.63 2.34
CA THR A 597 -13.44 0.72 3.45
C THR A 597 -14.87 0.20 3.39
N ALA A 598 -15.85 1.05 3.02
CA ALA A 598 -17.21 0.59 2.74
C ALA A 598 -17.21 -0.45 1.60
N GLY A 599 -16.45 -0.19 0.54
CA GLY A 599 -16.22 -1.14 -0.55
C GLY A 599 -15.61 -2.46 -0.08
N GLU A 600 -14.60 -2.41 0.80
CA GLU A 600 -13.94 -3.57 1.39
C GLU A 600 -14.90 -4.45 2.21
N VAL A 601 -15.74 -3.86 3.05
CA VAL A 601 -16.73 -4.60 3.85
C VAL A 601 -17.70 -5.35 2.91
N MET A 602 -18.17 -4.68 1.87
CA MET A 602 -19.11 -5.26 0.91
C MET A 602 -18.49 -6.27 -0.05
N PHE A 603 -17.20 -6.10 -0.39
CA PHE A 603 -16.49 -6.96 -1.34
C PHE A 603 -15.72 -8.08 -0.66
N SER A 604 -14.80 -7.73 0.24
CA SER A 604 -13.84 -8.69 0.80
C SER A 604 -14.48 -9.57 1.86
N ILE A 605 -15.15 -8.98 2.86
CA ILE A 605 -15.75 -9.75 3.96
C ILE A 605 -16.86 -10.65 3.43
N THR A 606 -17.77 -10.07 2.64
CA THR A 606 -18.85 -10.84 2.00
C THR A 606 -18.31 -11.87 0.99
N GLY A 607 -17.27 -11.53 0.22
CA GLY A 607 -16.68 -12.44 -0.75
C GLY A 607 -16.00 -13.64 -0.09
N LEU A 608 -15.28 -13.44 1.00
CA LEU A 608 -14.70 -14.52 1.80
C LEU A 608 -15.79 -15.42 2.39
N GLU A 609 -16.87 -14.86 2.93
CA GLU A 609 -18.01 -15.61 3.44
C GLU A 609 -18.70 -16.43 2.34
N PHE A 610 -18.98 -15.80 1.19
CA PHE A 610 -19.54 -16.47 0.02
C PHE A 610 -18.66 -17.64 -0.41
N SER A 611 -17.36 -17.42 -0.58
CA SER A 611 -16.43 -18.46 -0.98
C SER A 611 -16.36 -19.60 0.02
N TYR A 612 -16.48 -19.31 1.32
CA TYR A 612 -16.56 -20.33 2.37
C TYR A 612 -17.84 -21.15 2.28
N SER A 613 -18.97 -20.50 2.00
CA SER A 613 -20.29 -21.15 1.88
C SER A 613 -20.44 -22.01 0.63
N GLN A 614 -19.70 -21.69 -0.44
CA GLN A 614 -19.73 -22.42 -1.71
C GLN A 614 -18.59 -23.45 -1.83
N ALA A 615 -17.79 -23.62 -0.78
CA ALA A 615 -16.67 -24.55 -0.73
C ALA A 615 -17.08 -25.89 -0.07
N PRO A 616 -16.72 -27.04 -0.67
CA PRO A 616 -16.82 -28.32 0.03
C PRO A 616 -15.84 -28.33 1.22
N ALA A 617 -16.18 -29.09 2.28
CA ALA A 617 -15.43 -29.10 3.53
C ALA A 617 -13.93 -29.40 3.33
N SER A 618 -13.60 -30.32 2.42
CA SER A 618 -12.25 -30.75 2.06
C SER A 618 -11.42 -29.70 1.29
N MET A 619 -12.03 -28.71 0.64
CA MET A 619 -11.35 -27.78 -0.28
C MET A 619 -11.45 -26.30 0.11
N LYS A 620 -11.90 -25.98 1.33
CA LYS A 620 -11.93 -24.61 1.85
C LYS A 620 -10.56 -23.92 1.80
N SER A 621 -9.49 -24.67 2.10
CA SER A 621 -8.11 -24.17 2.01
C SER A 621 -7.69 -23.80 0.58
N VAL A 622 -8.11 -24.58 -0.42
CA VAL A 622 -7.83 -24.32 -1.85
C VAL A 622 -8.49 -23.02 -2.31
N LEU A 623 -9.74 -22.78 -1.92
CA LEU A 623 -10.44 -21.54 -2.26
C LEU A 623 -9.88 -20.31 -1.53
N GLN A 624 -9.40 -20.47 -0.30
CA GLN A 624 -8.69 -19.40 0.41
C GLN A 624 -7.35 -19.07 -0.25
N ALA A 625 -6.59 -20.08 -0.68
CA ALA A 625 -5.37 -19.88 -1.45
C ALA A 625 -5.66 -19.16 -2.78
N GLY A 626 -6.72 -19.57 -3.49
CA GLY A 626 -7.19 -18.90 -4.69
C GLY A 626 -7.58 -17.43 -4.45
N TRP A 627 -8.19 -17.13 -3.30
CA TRP A 627 -8.55 -15.76 -2.92
C TRP A 627 -7.31 -14.88 -2.71
N LEU A 628 -6.33 -15.34 -1.92
CA LEU A 628 -5.08 -14.60 -1.70
C LEU A 628 -4.31 -14.40 -3.02
N LEU A 629 -4.38 -15.35 -3.94
CA LEU A 629 -3.79 -15.21 -5.26
C LEU A 629 -4.42 -14.06 -6.07
N THR A 630 -5.72 -13.76 -5.88
CA THR A 630 -6.33 -12.57 -6.51
C THR A 630 -5.71 -11.27 -6.00
N VAL A 631 -5.33 -11.21 -4.72
CA VAL A 631 -4.63 -10.06 -4.13
C VAL A 631 -3.23 -9.91 -4.74
N ALA A 632 -2.52 -11.04 -4.90
CA ALA A 632 -1.20 -11.05 -5.53
C ALA A 632 -1.26 -10.51 -6.97
N PHE A 633 -2.19 -11.01 -7.78
CA PHE A 633 -2.38 -10.52 -9.14
C PHE A 633 -2.84 -9.05 -9.20
N GLY A 634 -3.63 -8.59 -8.23
CA GLY A 634 -4.01 -7.18 -8.14
C GLY A 634 -2.78 -6.27 -7.99
N ASN A 635 -1.84 -6.66 -7.14
CA ASN A 635 -0.57 -5.93 -6.99
C ASN A 635 0.31 -6.00 -8.26
N VAL A 636 0.28 -7.11 -9.00
CA VAL A 636 0.97 -7.21 -10.31
C VAL A 636 0.38 -6.22 -11.32
N ILE A 637 -0.94 -6.02 -11.35
CA ILE A 637 -1.58 -5.02 -12.23
C ILE A 637 -1.04 -3.62 -11.93
N VAL A 638 -0.93 -3.25 -10.65
CA VAL A 638 -0.39 -1.93 -10.27
C VAL A 638 1.05 -1.77 -10.70
N LEU A 639 1.87 -2.80 -10.53
CA LEU A 639 3.26 -2.81 -10.98
C LEU A 639 3.38 -2.55 -12.49
N ILE A 640 2.56 -3.23 -13.30
CA ILE A 640 2.57 -3.07 -14.77
C ILE A 640 2.15 -1.65 -15.17
N VAL A 641 1.13 -1.10 -14.52
CA VAL A 641 0.64 0.26 -14.82
C VAL A 641 1.65 1.32 -14.39
N ALA A 642 2.22 1.21 -13.19
CA ALA A 642 3.15 2.21 -12.65
C ALA A 642 4.44 2.35 -13.48
N GLU A 643 4.96 1.25 -14.04
CA GLU A 643 6.15 1.26 -14.90
C GLU A 643 5.80 1.50 -16.38
N GLY A 644 4.65 1.01 -16.83
CA GLY A 644 4.31 0.95 -18.26
C GLY A 644 3.48 2.13 -18.78
N ALA A 645 2.74 2.83 -17.92
CA ALA A 645 1.75 3.82 -18.38
C ALA A 645 2.35 5.22 -18.58
N GLY A 646 3.38 5.61 -17.80
CA GLY A 646 3.97 6.95 -17.86
C GLY A 646 2.96 8.07 -17.65
N LEU A 647 1.88 7.79 -16.90
CA LEU A 647 0.78 8.71 -16.67
C LEU A 647 1.00 9.52 -15.39
N ASP A 648 0.48 10.74 -15.37
CA ASP A 648 0.36 11.51 -14.13
C ASP A 648 -0.52 10.76 -13.12
N GLN A 649 -0.24 10.94 -11.84
CA GLN A 649 -0.93 10.22 -10.75
C GLN A 649 -2.46 10.39 -10.79
N TRP A 650 -2.97 11.57 -11.16
CA TRP A 650 -4.42 11.81 -11.24
C TRP A 650 -5.07 11.04 -12.41
N MET A 651 -4.36 10.89 -13.53
CA MET A 651 -4.80 10.11 -14.68
C MET A 651 -4.77 8.61 -14.35
N GLU A 652 -3.75 8.14 -13.62
CA GLU A 652 -3.70 6.77 -13.12
C GLU A 652 -4.92 6.46 -12.25
N PHE A 653 -5.28 7.34 -11.31
CA PHE A 653 -6.46 7.13 -10.47
C PHE A 653 -7.75 7.04 -11.28
N LEU A 654 -7.90 7.89 -12.30
CA LEU A 654 -9.07 7.85 -13.18
C LEU A 654 -9.10 6.57 -14.04
N LEU A 655 -7.94 6.13 -14.53
CA LEU A 655 -7.79 4.86 -15.27
C LEU A 655 -8.23 3.67 -14.39
N PHE A 656 -7.73 3.59 -13.16
CA PHE A 656 -8.11 2.53 -12.22
C PHE A 656 -9.60 2.55 -11.87
N ALA A 657 -10.18 3.74 -11.66
CA ALA A 657 -11.62 3.88 -11.44
C ALA A 657 -12.44 3.37 -12.65
N GLY A 658 -12.06 3.78 -13.87
CA GLY A 658 -12.72 3.35 -15.10
C GLY A 658 -12.62 1.85 -15.36
N LEU A 659 -11.43 1.27 -15.17
CA LEU A 659 -11.21 -0.17 -15.28
C LEU A 659 -12.04 -0.95 -14.26
N LEU A 660 -12.12 -0.48 -13.01
CA LEU A 660 -12.92 -1.16 -11.99
C LEU A 660 -14.43 -1.08 -12.29
N VAL A 661 -14.93 0.01 -12.85
CA VAL A 661 -16.33 0.09 -13.32
C VAL A 661 -16.58 -0.94 -14.42
N ALA A 662 -15.70 -1.05 -15.41
CA ALA A 662 -15.82 -2.05 -16.48
C ALA A 662 -15.79 -3.48 -15.93
N VAL A 663 -14.88 -3.76 -14.99
CA VAL A 663 -14.77 -5.06 -14.32
C VAL A 663 -16.00 -5.34 -13.45
N SER A 664 -16.57 -4.33 -12.79
CA SER A 664 -17.79 -4.47 -12.00
C SER A 664 -18.99 -4.86 -12.88
N ILE A 665 -19.09 -4.31 -14.09
CA ILE A 665 -20.12 -4.70 -15.07
C ILE A 665 -19.91 -6.16 -15.49
N LEU A 666 -18.67 -6.54 -15.84
CA LEU A 666 -18.33 -7.91 -16.22
C LEU A 666 -18.63 -8.91 -15.10
N PHE A 667 -18.24 -8.59 -13.87
CA PHE A 667 -18.53 -9.43 -12.70
C PHE A 667 -20.04 -9.52 -12.46
N SER A 668 -20.80 -8.44 -12.62
CA SER A 668 -22.26 -8.46 -12.47
C SER A 668 -22.93 -9.38 -13.50
N ILE A 669 -22.41 -9.41 -14.74
CA ILE A 669 -22.85 -10.35 -15.78
C ILE A 669 -22.51 -11.78 -15.36
N MET A 670 -21.27 -12.05 -14.94
CA MET A 670 -20.86 -13.39 -14.47
C MET A 670 -21.67 -13.87 -13.27
N ALA A 671 -21.95 -12.98 -12.32
CA ALA A 671 -22.75 -13.24 -11.13
C ALA A 671 -24.22 -13.54 -11.48
N TYR A 672 -24.79 -12.89 -12.50
CA TYR A 672 -26.14 -13.17 -12.96
C TYR A 672 -26.29 -14.61 -13.50
N PHE A 673 -25.24 -15.15 -14.12
CA PHE A 673 -25.22 -16.54 -14.60
C PHE A 673 -24.73 -17.56 -13.57
N TYR A 674 -24.35 -17.11 -12.37
CA TYR A 674 -23.86 -18.01 -11.33
C TYR A 674 -25.00 -18.77 -10.67
N THR A 675 -24.84 -20.09 -10.54
CA THR A 675 -25.76 -20.97 -9.83
C THR A 675 -25.15 -21.36 -8.50
N TYR A 676 -25.83 -21.00 -7.41
CA TYR A 676 -25.43 -21.39 -6.06
C TYR A 676 -25.50 -22.90 -5.92
N VAL A 677 -24.48 -23.46 -5.27
CA VAL A 677 -24.40 -24.89 -4.96
C VAL A 677 -24.33 -25.01 -3.44
N ASP A 678 -25.19 -25.86 -2.88
CA ASP A 678 -25.17 -26.19 -1.46
C ASP A 678 -24.23 -27.39 -1.22
N PRO A 679 -23.11 -27.23 -0.50
CA PRO A 679 -22.20 -28.33 -0.17
C PRO A 679 -22.87 -29.46 0.62
N GLU A 680 -23.88 -29.15 1.45
CA GLU A 680 -24.56 -30.15 2.27
C GLU A 680 -25.36 -31.16 1.43
N GLU A 681 -25.86 -30.74 0.27
CA GLU A 681 -26.50 -31.64 -0.68
C GLU A 681 -25.51 -32.64 -1.27
N LEU A 682 -24.27 -32.21 -1.54
CA LEU A 682 -23.22 -33.10 -2.02
C LEU A 682 -22.81 -34.13 -0.96
N ASP A 683 -22.71 -33.72 0.30
CA ASP A 683 -22.41 -34.61 1.42
C ASP A 683 -23.53 -35.65 1.64
N LYS A 684 -24.79 -35.28 1.40
CA LYS A 684 -25.93 -36.23 1.41
C LYS A 684 -25.89 -37.22 0.24
N LEU A 685 -25.40 -36.81 -0.94
CA LEU A 685 -25.25 -37.65 -2.12
C LEU A 685 -24.09 -38.66 -1.98
N PHE A 686 -23.02 -38.27 -1.27
CA PHE A 686 -21.82 -39.09 -1.05
C PHE A 686 -21.45 -39.16 0.44
N PRO A 687 -22.28 -39.80 1.30
CA PRO A 687 -22.00 -39.89 2.73
C PRO A 687 -20.70 -40.68 2.99
N ASP A 688 -19.91 -40.23 3.97
CA ASP A 688 -18.58 -40.75 4.34
C ASP A 688 -18.55 -42.22 4.85
N THR A 689 -19.67 -42.93 4.80
CA THR A 689 -19.70 -44.36 5.12
C THR A 689 -19.02 -45.18 4.03
N LYS A 690 -17.90 -45.83 4.40
CA LYS A 690 -17.33 -46.99 3.70
C LYS A 690 -18.45 -48.01 3.43
N VAL A 691 -19.03 -48.01 2.24
CA VAL A 691 -20.04 -49.00 1.82
C VAL A 691 -19.59 -49.58 0.48
N ASN A 692 -19.45 -50.90 0.51
CA ASN A 692 -19.10 -51.86 -0.53
C ASN A 692 -19.40 -51.47 -1.98
N GLU A 693 -18.47 -51.88 -2.85
CA GLU A 693 -18.34 -51.56 -4.28
C GLU A 693 -19.49 -52.00 -5.21
N ASP A 694 -20.64 -52.47 -4.70
CA ASP A 694 -21.70 -53.08 -5.54
C ASP A 694 -22.98 -52.22 -5.70
N GLN A 695 -23.02 -50.97 -5.21
CA GLN A 695 -24.22 -50.11 -5.29
C GLN A 695 -24.18 -49.01 -6.37
N ASP A 696 -23.16 -49.00 -7.23
CA ASP A 696 -22.93 -47.87 -8.15
C ASP A 696 -23.93 -47.81 -9.34
N ASP A 697 -24.60 -48.92 -9.66
CA ASP A 697 -25.59 -48.97 -10.75
C ASP A 697 -27.01 -48.56 -10.33
N LEU A 698 -27.42 -48.75 -9.07
CA LEU A 698 -28.73 -48.24 -8.60
C LEU A 698 -28.75 -46.72 -8.45
N LYS A 699 -27.62 -46.09 -8.13
CA LYS A 699 -27.49 -44.63 -7.99
C LYS A 699 -27.55 -43.90 -9.34
N LYS A 700 -27.24 -44.56 -10.47
CA LYS A 700 -27.37 -43.98 -11.82
C LYS A 700 -28.81 -43.57 -12.15
N HIS A 701 -29.81 -44.35 -11.73
CA HIS A 701 -31.20 -44.09 -12.06
C HIS A 701 -31.78 -42.93 -11.23
N GLN A 702 -31.47 -42.87 -9.92
CA GLN A 702 -31.89 -41.76 -9.06
C GLN A 702 -31.20 -40.43 -9.43
N MET A 703 -29.94 -40.46 -9.89
CA MET A 703 -29.19 -39.28 -10.34
C MET A 703 -29.73 -38.70 -11.67
N GLY A 704 -30.24 -39.55 -12.57
CA GLY A 704 -30.88 -39.12 -13.82
C GLY A 704 -32.13 -38.28 -13.58
N ASP A 705 -32.94 -38.67 -12.59
CA ASP A 705 -34.16 -37.95 -12.22
C ASP A 705 -33.88 -36.69 -11.39
N TYR A 706 -32.86 -36.70 -10.51
CA TYR A 706 -32.47 -35.50 -9.75
C TYR A 706 -31.87 -34.39 -10.64
N MET A 707 -31.09 -34.76 -11.68
CA MET A 707 -30.62 -33.77 -12.67
C MET A 707 -31.76 -33.19 -13.51
N ASN A 708 -32.79 -33.97 -13.83
CA ASN A 708 -33.96 -33.48 -14.56
C ASN A 708 -34.81 -32.52 -13.72
N LEU A 709 -34.88 -32.74 -12.40
CA LEU A 709 -35.58 -31.85 -11.45
C LEU A 709 -34.87 -30.50 -11.26
N ASN A 710 -33.53 -30.45 -11.21
CA ASN A 710 -32.79 -29.18 -11.15
C ASN A 710 -32.67 -28.43 -12.49
N LEU A 711 -33.06 -29.05 -13.61
CA LEU A 711 -33.19 -28.39 -14.92
C LEU A 711 -34.62 -27.91 -15.21
N THR A 712 -35.63 -28.39 -14.46
CA THR A 712 -37.05 -27.98 -14.60
C THR A 712 -37.62 -27.28 -13.36
N GLY A 713 -36.85 -27.15 -12.29
CA GLY A 713 -37.16 -26.32 -11.13
C GLY A 713 -37.17 -24.85 -11.52
N LYS A 714 -38.34 -24.23 -11.45
CA LYS A 714 -38.63 -22.81 -11.70
C LYS A 714 -37.40 -21.93 -11.47
N SER A 715 -37.01 -21.24 -12.53
CA SER A 715 -36.32 -19.96 -12.45
C SER A 715 -37.00 -19.08 -11.40
N THR A 716 -36.46 -19.06 -10.19
CA THR A 716 -36.61 -17.90 -9.32
C THR A 716 -35.71 -16.84 -9.94
N LYS A 717 -36.23 -16.18 -10.98
CA LYS A 717 -35.82 -14.81 -11.26
C LYS A 717 -36.06 -14.02 -9.97
N MET A 718 -34.97 -13.62 -9.31
CA MET A 718 -34.94 -12.77 -8.12
C MET A 718 -33.79 -11.78 -8.17
#